data_AF-A0A327VCS0-F1
#
_entry.id   AF-A0A327VCS0-F1
#
_cell.length_a   1.000
_cell.length_b   1.000
_cell.length_c   1.000
_cell.angle_alpha   90.00
_cell.angle_beta   90.00
_cell.angle_gamma   90.00
#
_symmetry.space_group_name_H-M   'P 1'
#
loop_
_entity.id
_entity.type
_entity.pdbx_description
1 polymer ?
#
loop_
_entity_poly.entity_id
_entity_poly.type
_entity_poly.pdbx_seq_one_letter_code
_entity_poly.pdbx_strand_id
1 'polypeptide(L)'
;MDRDSAVFGPVAFELKLSEAIRRGIVAPYQVVCVEIEDEDLYRALQDAPLGTDRVRGARLAALQTGLLTAAADEKLRRILTFHSRVSEAEAMAAGVPAVAEQLHAGDPGRFPAPERVWAQWLSGEHSPAHRQAVLAEFAADLLPHTQGRAVKAAVRVLASVKVLGDGVDTARCDAVAFMDTRGSMVDIVQMVGRALRIRPGEGKLATLIVPVFVRPGENPSEMLTSWAYSSLTKVLSALRAHDTETIEALADSRVRSGSWSAGGGRGEAIEVAGGDTEGGVADGVAGARGVAGESGVARRDEHSAGGVGQNGHGIAESEGDDGEGQGADGGRGDGRPVVSRLAAALLRFSRPRDPALLARFIQLRVIDPEKVYWRRGIAACLQYLKETGGELLKAPYRYVTPDDWAPAGFPLGVWLADQRKAYNAEILPGERVRQLDALGMVWNAHDHAFGEGLTVARAWADEHGHLLAPVSAVTAGGFPIGAWLKNMRAAARQAVEAAAAHEQSMPVPPGGWGLSESRQDALDAIDPGWCPVWDTGWQRYYRLAKNHLDDGGTLPHSGSGVLVVQGEDLGAWVQAQRLGWDKLGPAQQWLLESVLGIEEASQDERPVRRTQDDKWTLNLTAAQRFHAREGHLQVPRKHTELVPLEEAGRGALEAERDAAGVPVALGMWLANVRRRADKLTAQRRTDLDQLDIRW
;
A
#
# COMPACT_ATOMS: atom_id res chain seq x y z
N MET A 1 20.15 20.52 5.40
CA MET A 1 20.95 19.77 6.39
C MET A 1 20.71 20.39 7.75
N ASP A 2 21.08 19.71 8.83
CA ASP A 2 21.26 20.39 10.11
C ASP A 2 22.39 21.42 9.98
N ARG A 3 22.30 22.55 10.70
CA ARG A 3 23.30 23.62 10.63
C ARG A 3 24.56 23.28 11.42
N ASP A 4 24.41 22.50 12.48
CA ASP A 4 25.49 22.07 13.39
C ASP A 4 25.73 20.56 13.27
N SER A 5 25.78 20.07 12.02
CA SER A 5 25.83 18.63 11.73
C SER A 5 27.13 17.99 12.22
N ALA A 6 27.03 17.08 13.19
CA ALA A 6 28.17 16.30 13.69
C ALA A 6 28.90 15.45 12.62
N VAL A 7 28.30 15.25 11.44
CA VAL A 7 28.89 14.49 10.31
C VAL A 7 29.58 15.39 9.28
N PHE A 8 29.09 16.62 9.09
CA PHE A 8 29.57 17.54 8.04
C PHE A 8 30.24 18.81 8.57
N GLY A 9 30.22 19.03 9.89
CA GLY A 9 30.63 20.28 10.52
C GLY A 9 29.58 21.39 10.43
N PRO A 10 29.84 22.54 11.07
CA PRO A 10 28.97 23.71 11.01
C PRO A 10 29.01 24.38 9.62
N VAL A 11 27.89 24.99 9.21
CA VAL A 11 27.79 25.70 7.92
C VAL A 11 28.64 26.98 7.92
N ALA A 12 29.84 26.90 7.35
CA ALA A 12 30.78 28.02 7.26
C ALA A 12 30.30 29.22 6.41
N PHE A 13 29.45 28.99 5.39
CA PHE A 13 28.86 30.05 4.58
C PHE A 13 27.58 29.57 3.87
N GLU A 14 26.55 30.41 3.80
CA GLU A 14 25.28 30.13 3.11
C GLU A 14 24.95 31.31 2.17
N LEU A 15 24.81 31.05 0.86
CA LEU A 15 24.28 32.01 -0.11
C LEU A 15 22.92 31.53 -0.60
N LYS A 16 21.84 32.16 -0.13
CA LYS A 16 20.46 31.81 -0.52
C LYS A 16 20.17 32.17 -1.98
N LEU A 17 19.24 31.44 -2.60
CA LEU A 17 18.79 31.74 -3.97
C LEU A 17 18.17 33.15 -4.08
N SER A 18 17.30 33.54 -3.14
CA SER A 18 16.72 34.89 -3.06
C SER A 18 17.78 35.99 -2.91
N GLU A 19 18.94 35.69 -2.34
CA GLU A 19 20.07 36.61 -2.28
C GLU A 19 20.89 36.62 -3.57
N ALA A 20 21.15 35.47 -4.19
CA ALA A 20 21.79 35.39 -5.50
C ALA A 20 20.99 36.14 -6.59
N ILE A 21 19.66 36.11 -6.52
CA ILE A 21 18.76 36.90 -7.37
C ILE A 21 18.91 38.40 -7.07
N ARG A 22 18.85 38.82 -5.80
CA ARG A 22 19.03 40.23 -5.39
C ARG A 22 20.40 40.79 -5.79
N ARG A 23 21.45 39.96 -5.75
CA ARG A 23 22.82 40.31 -6.16
C ARG A 23 23.03 40.24 -7.69
N GLY A 24 22.02 39.86 -8.49
CA GLY A 24 22.13 39.76 -9.95
C GLY A 24 23.04 38.63 -10.45
N ILE A 25 23.30 37.62 -9.62
CA ILE A 25 24.17 36.46 -9.91
C ILE A 25 23.41 35.42 -10.75
N VAL A 26 22.10 35.29 -10.53
CA VAL A 26 21.19 34.41 -11.26
C VAL A 26 19.90 35.15 -11.64
N ALA A 27 19.18 34.67 -12.64
CA ALA A 27 17.88 35.24 -13.03
C ALA A 27 16.85 35.11 -11.90
N PRO A 28 15.97 36.11 -11.70
CA PRO A 28 14.67 35.86 -11.07
C PRO A 28 13.87 34.84 -11.90
N TYR A 29 12.90 34.18 -11.28
CA TYR A 29 12.06 33.18 -11.94
C TYR A 29 10.56 33.38 -11.68
N GLN A 30 9.76 32.83 -12.60
CA GLN A 30 8.32 32.63 -12.45
C GLN A 30 7.96 31.16 -12.72
N VAL A 31 6.92 30.66 -12.06
CA VAL A 31 6.30 29.35 -12.27
C VAL A 31 4.96 29.58 -12.97
N VAL A 32 4.80 28.99 -14.14
CA VAL A 32 3.61 29.14 -14.99
C VAL A 32 2.88 27.81 -15.05
N CYS A 33 1.72 27.74 -14.40
CA CYS A 33 0.86 26.57 -14.39
C CYS A 33 0.00 26.56 -15.65
N VAL A 34 0.31 25.65 -16.56
CA VAL A 34 -0.43 25.47 -17.81
C VAL A 34 -1.53 24.45 -17.55
N GLU A 35 -2.74 24.94 -17.37
CA GLU A 35 -3.89 24.10 -17.09
C GLU A 35 -4.43 23.56 -18.41
N ILE A 36 -4.43 22.23 -18.55
CA ILE A 36 -4.74 21.50 -19.78
C ILE A 36 -6.04 20.73 -19.55
N GLU A 37 -7.08 21.18 -20.24
CA GLU A 37 -8.33 20.47 -20.45
C GLU A 37 -8.30 19.92 -21.88
N ASP A 38 -8.27 18.59 -22.03
CA ASP A 38 -8.14 17.92 -23.31
C ASP A 38 -9.14 16.77 -23.41
N GLU A 39 -10.10 16.89 -24.34
CA GLU A 39 -11.18 15.92 -24.50
C GLU A 39 -10.68 14.57 -25.04
N ASP A 40 -9.69 14.54 -25.92
CA ASP A 40 -9.22 13.29 -26.53
C ASP A 40 -8.35 12.48 -25.57
N LEU A 41 -7.60 13.13 -24.69
CA LEU A 41 -7.00 12.50 -23.52
C LEU A 41 -8.07 11.95 -22.57
N TYR A 42 -9.14 12.72 -22.29
CA TYR A 42 -10.21 12.26 -21.41
C TYR A 42 -10.97 11.05 -21.99
N ARG A 43 -11.30 11.07 -23.29
CA ARG A 43 -11.87 9.93 -24.03
C ARG A 43 -10.92 8.73 -24.02
N ALA A 44 -9.63 8.93 -24.31
CA ALA A 44 -8.63 7.85 -24.27
C ALA A 44 -8.52 7.18 -22.89
N LEU A 45 -8.70 7.94 -21.79
CA LEU A 45 -8.72 7.44 -20.41
C LEU A 45 -10.02 6.71 -20.04
N GLN A 46 -11.11 6.91 -20.78
CA GLN A 46 -12.33 6.09 -20.66
C GLN A 46 -12.18 4.77 -21.45
N ASP A 47 -11.62 4.83 -22.66
CA ASP A 47 -11.46 3.66 -23.54
C ASP A 47 -10.40 2.66 -23.05
N ALA A 48 -9.32 3.15 -22.43
CA ALA A 48 -8.11 2.37 -22.20
C ALA A 48 -7.39 2.72 -20.88
N PRO A 49 -6.77 1.72 -20.21
CA PRO A 49 -6.10 1.96 -18.95
C PRO A 49 -4.86 2.86 -19.09
N LEU A 50 -4.51 3.51 -17.98
CA LEU A 50 -3.35 4.40 -17.85
C LEU A 50 -2.07 3.72 -18.35
N GLY A 51 -1.37 4.41 -19.25
CA GLY A 51 -0.09 3.96 -19.79
C GLY A 51 -0.18 3.05 -21.01
N THR A 52 -1.36 2.82 -21.59
CA THR A 52 -1.50 2.36 -22.99
C THR A 52 -1.03 3.43 -23.98
N ASP A 53 -0.61 3.04 -25.18
CA ASP A 53 -0.04 4.00 -26.14
C ASP A 53 -1.08 4.99 -26.71
N ARG A 54 -2.38 4.63 -26.76
CA ARG A 54 -3.48 5.57 -27.03
C ARG A 54 -3.51 6.72 -26.00
N VAL A 55 -3.47 6.38 -24.71
CA VAL A 55 -3.45 7.36 -23.61
C VAL A 55 -2.15 8.18 -23.61
N ARG A 56 -0.99 7.56 -23.90
CA ARG A 56 0.29 8.28 -24.00
C ARG A 56 0.29 9.28 -25.16
N GLY A 57 -0.19 8.86 -26.33
CA GLY A 57 -0.25 9.71 -27.53
C GLY A 57 -1.15 10.93 -27.32
N ALA A 58 -2.37 10.73 -26.80
CA ALA A 58 -3.28 11.82 -26.48
C ALA A 58 -2.67 12.77 -25.42
N ARG A 59 -2.08 12.24 -24.34
CA ARG A 59 -1.39 13.06 -23.32
C ARG A 59 -0.24 13.87 -23.93
N LEU A 60 0.50 13.31 -24.88
CA LEU A 60 1.64 13.96 -25.50
C LEU A 60 1.22 15.11 -26.43
N ALA A 61 0.17 14.91 -27.23
CA ALA A 61 -0.42 15.96 -28.06
C ALA A 61 -0.91 17.13 -27.18
N ALA A 62 -1.63 16.81 -26.08
CA ALA A 62 -2.07 17.79 -25.10
C ALA A 62 -0.90 18.60 -24.48
N LEU A 63 0.22 17.93 -24.15
CA LEU A 63 1.45 18.59 -23.69
C LEU A 63 2.09 19.49 -24.76
N GLN A 64 2.10 19.07 -26.03
CA GLN A 64 2.66 19.85 -27.13
C GLN A 64 1.84 21.12 -27.39
N THR A 65 0.51 21.00 -27.38
CA THR A 65 -0.43 22.12 -27.48
C THR A 65 -0.26 23.08 -26.30
N GLY A 66 -0.23 22.57 -25.06
CA GLY A 66 -0.03 23.38 -23.86
C GLY A 66 1.33 24.10 -23.84
N LEU A 67 2.39 23.45 -24.32
CA LEU A 67 3.73 24.03 -24.45
C LEU A 67 3.76 25.21 -25.41
N LEU A 68 3.21 25.03 -26.61
CA LEU A 68 3.21 26.08 -27.65
C LEU A 68 2.27 27.24 -27.29
N THR A 69 1.16 26.95 -26.59
CA THR A 69 0.28 27.96 -25.98
C THR A 69 1.05 28.81 -24.96
N ALA A 70 1.73 28.19 -23.99
CA ALA A 70 2.55 28.90 -23.02
C ALA A 70 3.73 29.66 -23.67
N ALA A 71 4.30 29.11 -24.75
CA ALA A 71 5.36 29.77 -25.51
C ALA A 71 4.89 31.06 -26.19
N ALA A 72 3.69 31.07 -26.76
CA ALA A 72 3.09 32.27 -27.34
C ALA A 72 2.75 33.31 -26.25
N ASP A 73 2.06 32.88 -25.20
CA ASP A 73 1.50 33.79 -24.18
C ASP A 73 2.58 34.45 -23.31
N GLU A 74 3.58 33.69 -22.86
CA GLU A 74 4.74 34.21 -22.10
C GLU A 74 5.94 34.57 -23.02
N LYS A 75 5.75 34.53 -24.34
CA LYS A 75 6.70 35.00 -25.40
C LYS A 75 8.08 34.33 -25.37
N LEU A 76 8.11 33.04 -25.04
CA LEU A 76 9.30 32.23 -24.80
C LEU A 76 9.92 31.75 -26.13
N ARG A 77 11.23 31.93 -26.32
CA ARG A 77 11.91 31.57 -27.58
C ARG A 77 12.74 30.29 -27.51
N ARG A 78 13.29 29.94 -26.35
CA ARG A 78 14.08 28.72 -26.11
C ARG A 78 13.59 27.98 -24.88
N ILE A 79 13.00 26.81 -25.08
CA ILE A 79 12.39 26.01 -24.01
C ILE A 79 13.07 24.64 -23.92
N LEU A 80 13.52 24.29 -22.72
CA LEU A 80 14.07 22.97 -22.40
C LEU A 80 13.00 22.13 -21.70
N THR A 81 12.54 21.06 -22.35
CA THR A 81 11.49 20.18 -21.85
C THR A 81 12.09 18.90 -21.29
N PHE A 82 11.59 18.44 -20.14
CA PHE A 82 12.11 17.28 -19.44
C PHE A 82 11.09 16.17 -19.29
N HIS A 83 11.53 14.94 -19.58
CA HIS A 83 10.72 13.73 -19.64
C HIS A 83 11.41 12.61 -18.86
N SER A 84 10.67 11.61 -18.36
CA SER A 84 11.29 10.47 -17.66
C SER A 84 11.70 9.32 -18.59
N ARG A 85 11.24 9.33 -19.86
CA ARG A 85 11.47 8.27 -20.85
C ARG A 85 12.00 8.85 -22.16
N VAL A 86 12.96 8.16 -22.78
CA VAL A 86 13.56 8.55 -24.06
C VAL A 86 12.49 8.71 -25.16
N SER A 87 11.59 7.74 -25.29
CA SER A 87 10.50 7.79 -26.27
C SER A 87 9.47 8.91 -26.03
N GLU A 88 9.29 9.39 -24.79
CA GLU A 88 8.44 10.55 -24.50
C GLU A 88 9.12 11.85 -24.97
N ALA A 89 10.45 11.96 -24.84
CA ALA A 89 11.23 13.10 -25.35
C ALA A 89 11.40 13.10 -26.87
N GLU A 90 11.64 11.94 -27.47
CA GLU A 90 11.70 11.75 -28.92
C GLU A 90 10.38 12.12 -29.58
N ALA A 91 9.27 11.56 -29.10
CA ALA A 91 7.95 11.88 -29.64
C ALA A 91 7.52 13.33 -29.35
N MET A 92 7.96 13.93 -28.23
CA MET A 92 7.80 15.37 -27.98
C MET A 92 8.46 16.18 -29.10
N ALA A 93 9.72 15.90 -29.42
CA ALA A 93 10.44 16.60 -30.48
C ALA A 93 9.84 16.37 -31.87
N ALA A 94 9.41 15.14 -32.18
CA ALA A 94 8.81 14.80 -33.47
C ALA A 94 7.45 15.49 -33.72
N GLY A 95 6.60 15.62 -32.68
CA GLY A 95 5.25 16.18 -32.84
C GLY A 95 5.14 17.70 -32.71
N VAL A 96 6.08 18.39 -32.02
CA VAL A 96 6.02 19.87 -31.85
C VAL A 96 5.87 20.64 -33.18
N PRO A 97 6.60 20.32 -34.28
CA PRO A 97 6.41 21.01 -35.55
C PRO A 97 5.01 20.84 -36.16
N ALA A 98 4.44 19.63 -36.07
CA ALA A 98 3.10 19.34 -36.61
C ALA A 98 1.99 20.01 -35.77
N VAL A 99 2.13 20.06 -34.44
CA VAL A 99 1.20 20.81 -33.58
C VAL A 99 1.35 22.32 -33.80
N ALA A 100 2.56 22.82 -34.07
CA ALA A 100 2.76 24.22 -34.45
C ALA A 100 2.10 24.57 -35.79
N GLU A 101 2.15 23.68 -36.79
CA GLU A 101 1.43 23.85 -38.07
C GLU A 101 -0.10 23.91 -37.85
N GLN A 102 -0.66 22.99 -37.06
CA GLN A 102 -2.09 22.98 -36.72
C GLN A 102 -2.54 24.25 -35.97
N LEU A 103 -1.76 24.67 -34.96
CA LEU A 103 -2.05 25.89 -34.20
C LEU A 103 -1.90 27.16 -35.03
N HIS A 104 -0.89 27.23 -35.91
CA HIS A 104 -0.71 28.34 -36.84
C HIS A 104 -1.83 28.41 -37.89
N ALA A 105 -2.36 27.27 -38.35
CA ALA A 105 -3.52 27.25 -39.25
C ALA A 105 -4.81 27.74 -38.57
N GLY A 106 -4.96 27.54 -37.26
CA GLY A 106 -6.10 28.03 -36.47
C GLY A 106 -5.99 29.50 -36.05
N ASP A 107 -4.81 29.96 -35.64
CA ASP A 107 -4.52 31.35 -35.28
C ASP A 107 -3.11 31.75 -35.76
N PRO A 108 -2.99 32.27 -37.00
CA PRO A 108 -1.71 32.72 -37.56
C PRO A 108 -1.11 33.94 -36.87
N GLY A 109 -1.88 34.66 -36.05
CA GLY A 109 -1.46 35.88 -35.35
C GLY A 109 -0.79 35.58 -34.01
N ARG A 110 -1.27 34.57 -33.28
CA ARG A 110 -0.71 34.11 -32.00
C ARG A 110 0.42 33.11 -32.18
N PHE A 111 0.27 32.14 -33.09
CA PHE A 111 1.22 31.05 -33.24
C PHE A 111 2.19 31.26 -34.41
N PRO A 112 3.48 30.91 -34.27
CA PRO A 112 4.46 31.08 -35.34
C PRO A 112 4.30 30.02 -36.45
N ALA A 113 4.55 30.41 -37.69
CA ALA A 113 4.64 29.50 -38.83
C ALA A 113 5.61 28.34 -38.56
N PRO A 114 5.32 27.10 -39.01
CA PRO A 114 6.06 25.89 -38.62
C PRO A 114 7.54 25.93 -39.02
N GLU A 115 7.88 26.54 -40.15
CA GLU A 115 9.26 26.84 -40.61
C GLU A 115 10.10 27.68 -39.62
N ARG A 116 9.45 28.32 -38.63
CA ARG A 116 10.08 29.14 -37.59
C ARG A 116 10.12 28.44 -36.23
N VAL A 117 9.64 27.20 -36.17
CA VAL A 117 9.68 26.31 -35.00
C VAL A 117 10.72 25.22 -35.24
N TRP A 118 11.49 24.90 -34.21
CA TRP A 118 12.46 23.81 -34.23
C TRP A 118 12.31 22.98 -32.99
N ALA A 119 12.45 21.67 -33.14
CA ALA A 119 12.39 20.72 -32.05
C ALA A 119 13.42 19.59 -32.26
N GLN A 120 14.15 19.25 -31.20
CA GLN A 120 15.09 18.12 -31.16
C GLN A 120 15.09 17.48 -29.78
N TRP A 121 15.66 16.28 -29.66
CA TRP A 121 15.77 15.55 -28.40
C TRP A 121 17.19 15.02 -28.15
N LEU A 122 17.52 14.75 -26.88
CA LEU A 122 18.76 14.12 -26.45
C LEU A 122 18.52 13.07 -25.35
N SER A 123 19.16 11.91 -25.45
CA SER A 123 19.41 10.96 -24.35
C SER A 123 20.89 10.92 -23.94
N GLY A 124 21.21 10.22 -22.85
CA GLY A 124 22.58 9.99 -22.40
C GLY A 124 23.40 9.10 -23.35
N GLU A 125 22.73 8.37 -24.25
CA GLU A 125 23.35 7.47 -25.24
C GLU A 125 23.87 8.23 -26.46
N HIS A 126 23.44 9.47 -26.67
CA HIS A 126 23.92 10.30 -27.77
C HIS A 126 25.41 10.68 -27.59
N SER A 127 26.18 10.55 -28.67
CA SER A 127 27.62 10.85 -28.64
C SER A 127 27.89 12.30 -28.23
N PRO A 128 29.05 12.61 -27.58
CA PRO A 128 29.38 13.98 -27.19
C PRO A 128 29.32 14.98 -28.35
N ALA A 129 29.78 14.58 -29.54
CA ALA A 129 29.74 15.41 -30.74
C ALA A 129 28.31 15.71 -31.22
N HIS A 130 27.42 14.71 -31.23
CA HIS A 130 26.01 14.92 -31.57
C HIS A 130 25.33 15.84 -30.53
N ARG A 131 25.56 15.60 -29.24
CA ARG A 131 25.05 16.47 -28.16
C ARG A 131 25.51 17.92 -28.36
N GLN A 132 26.80 18.14 -28.62
CA GLN A 132 27.37 19.47 -28.86
C GLN A 132 26.75 20.17 -30.08
N ALA A 133 26.49 19.44 -31.18
CA ALA A 133 25.84 19.98 -32.37
C ALA A 133 24.39 20.44 -32.09
N VAL A 134 23.56 19.57 -31.49
CA VAL A 134 22.15 19.90 -31.15
C VAL A 134 22.06 21.06 -30.14
N LEU A 135 22.99 21.15 -29.20
CA LEU A 135 23.08 22.27 -28.26
C LEU A 135 23.48 23.60 -28.94
N ALA A 136 24.38 23.55 -29.93
CA ALA A 136 24.74 24.72 -30.72
C ALA A 136 23.57 25.19 -31.60
N GLU A 137 22.81 24.28 -32.20
CA GLU A 137 21.56 24.60 -32.89
C GLU A 137 20.52 25.22 -31.95
N PHE A 138 20.30 24.65 -30.76
CA PHE A 138 19.36 25.19 -29.77
C PHE A 138 19.72 26.63 -29.36
N ALA A 139 21.01 26.95 -29.22
CA ALA A 139 21.47 28.29 -28.90
C ALA A 139 21.28 29.29 -30.07
N ALA A 140 21.36 28.84 -31.33
CA ALA A 140 21.36 29.70 -32.51
C ALA A 140 20.04 30.48 -32.72
N ASP A 141 20.14 31.77 -33.06
CA ASP A 141 18.96 32.63 -33.31
C ASP A 141 18.32 32.44 -34.71
N LEU A 142 18.99 31.74 -35.62
CA LEU A 142 18.55 31.48 -37.00
C LEU A 142 18.34 29.98 -37.25
N LEU A 143 17.43 29.66 -38.18
CA LEU A 143 17.16 28.33 -38.71
C LEU A 143 17.56 28.26 -40.19
N PRO A 144 18.13 27.14 -40.68
CA PRO A 144 18.27 26.89 -42.11
C PRO A 144 16.87 26.82 -42.77
N HIS A 145 16.74 27.37 -43.98
CA HIS A 145 15.51 27.29 -44.77
C HIS A 145 15.80 26.62 -46.10
N THR A 146 14.84 25.81 -46.56
CA THR A 146 14.80 25.18 -47.90
C THR A 146 15.02 26.12 -49.08
N GLN A 147 14.86 27.44 -48.94
CA GLN A 147 15.10 28.45 -49.97
C GLN A 147 16.40 29.25 -49.78
N GLY A 148 17.34 28.76 -48.96
CA GLY A 148 18.69 29.34 -48.82
C GLY A 148 18.81 30.62 -47.98
N ARG A 149 17.69 31.24 -47.57
CA ARG A 149 17.66 32.37 -46.63
C ARG A 149 17.33 31.90 -45.22
N ALA A 150 18.31 31.98 -44.31
CA ALA A 150 18.10 31.59 -42.91
C ALA A 150 17.07 32.52 -42.21
N VAL A 151 16.11 31.95 -41.48
CA VAL A 151 15.00 32.68 -40.84
C VAL A 151 15.14 32.69 -39.32
N LYS A 152 14.71 33.78 -38.67
CA LYS A 152 14.79 33.94 -37.23
C LYS A 152 13.81 33.01 -36.50
N ALA A 153 14.37 32.09 -35.71
CA ALA A 153 13.63 31.15 -34.89
C ALA A 153 12.67 31.89 -33.96
N ALA A 154 11.38 31.52 -34.03
CA ALA A 154 10.35 31.99 -33.13
C ALA A 154 10.41 31.21 -31.82
N VAL A 155 10.29 29.89 -31.90
CA VAL A 155 10.34 28.95 -30.77
C VAL A 155 11.29 27.80 -31.07
N ARG A 156 12.16 27.46 -30.11
CA ARG A 156 13.01 26.27 -30.11
C ARG A 156 12.68 25.42 -28.89
N VAL A 157 12.41 24.13 -29.12
CA VAL A 157 12.13 23.14 -28.07
C VAL A 157 13.26 22.10 -28.06
N LEU A 158 13.94 21.94 -26.94
CA LEU A 158 14.87 20.83 -26.73
C LEU A 158 14.26 19.86 -25.71
N ALA A 159 14.11 18.59 -26.07
CA ALA A 159 13.63 17.55 -25.16
C ALA A 159 14.80 16.74 -24.58
N SER A 160 14.82 16.54 -23.26
CA SER A 160 15.96 15.94 -22.56
C SER A 160 15.56 14.90 -21.52
N VAL A 161 16.30 13.78 -21.51
CA VAL A 161 16.14 12.68 -20.53
C VAL A 161 17.49 12.38 -19.87
N LYS A 162 17.69 12.87 -18.64
CA LYS A 162 18.88 12.64 -17.78
C LYS A 162 20.25 13.05 -18.36
N VAL A 163 20.32 13.64 -19.56
CA VAL A 163 21.58 13.98 -20.26
C VAL A 163 22.34 15.15 -19.63
N LEU A 164 21.59 16.13 -19.13
CA LEU A 164 22.08 17.46 -18.77
C LEU A 164 22.40 17.60 -17.27
N GLY A 165 22.65 16.46 -16.60
CA GLY A 165 23.00 16.43 -15.19
C GLY A 165 24.26 17.26 -14.90
N ASP A 166 25.27 17.18 -15.77
CA ASP A 166 26.53 17.90 -15.60
C ASP A 166 27.16 18.47 -16.88
N GLY A 167 28.09 19.40 -16.70
CA GLY A 167 28.99 19.96 -17.74
C GLY A 167 28.37 20.87 -18.82
N VAL A 168 27.12 20.65 -19.24
CA VAL A 168 26.51 21.37 -20.37
C VAL A 168 26.06 22.79 -19.99
N ASP A 169 26.45 23.79 -20.78
CA ASP A 169 25.89 25.14 -20.69
C ASP A 169 24.75 25.38 -21.69
N THR A 170 23.54 25.56 -21.17
CA THR A 170 22.32 25.86 -21.94
C THR A 170 22.11 27.37 -22.04
N ALA A 171 23.09 28.07 -22.61
CA ALA A 171 23.09 29.52 -22.75
C ALA A 171 21.80 30.04 -23.42
N ARG A 172 21.23 31.12 -22.87
CA ARG A 172 19.99 31.77 -23.36
C ARG A 172 18.72 30.90 -23.37
N CYS A 173 18.66 29.80 -22.61
CA CYS A 173 17.41 29.06 -22.41
C CYS A 173 16.43 29.90 -21.57
N ASP A 174 15.30 30.33 -22.15
CA ASP A 174 14.34 31.24 -21.50
C ASP A 174 13.46 30.50 -20.49
N ALA A 175 13.12 29.24 -20.78
CA ALA A 175 12.21 28.45 -19.97
C ALA A 175 12.58 26.97 -19.84
N VAL A 176 12.17 26.38 -18.72
CA VAL A 176 12.24 24.94 -18.43
C VAL A 176 10.83 24.41 -18.22
N ALA A 177 10.49 23.28 -18.85
CA ALA A 177 9.16 22.68 -18.78
C ALA A 177 9.18 21.25 -18.22
N PHE A 178 8.41 21.03 -17.16
CA PHE A 178 8.34 19.74 -16.46
C PHE A 178 7.22 18.87 -17.03
N MET A 179 7.43 18.29 -18.21
CA MET A 179 6.46 17.41 -18.88
C MET A 179 6.15 16.14 -18.08
N ASP A 180 7.09 15.75 -17.22
CA ASP A 180 6.94 14.66 -16.29
C ASP A 180 7.80 14.88 -15.03
N THR A 181 7.16 15.03 -13.87
CA THR A 181 7.82 15.23 -12.58
C THR A 181 8.20 13.92 -11.86
N ARG A 182 8.33 12.78 -12.57
CA ARG A 182 8.79 11.50 -11.98
C ARG A 182 10.25 11.50 -11.47
N GLY A 183 11.07 12.51 -11.78
CA GLY A 183 12.46 12.66 -11.28
C GLY A 183 12.58 12.86 -9.75
N SER A 184 13.81 12.81 -9.22
CA SER A 184 14.10 13.11 -7.81
C SER A 184 14.01 14.61 -7.49
N MET A 185 14.09 14.96 -6.20
CA MET A 185 14.16 16.37 -5.77
C MET A 185 15.43 17.05 -6.31
N VAL A 186 16.55 16.33 -6.30
CA VAL A 186 17.86 16.82 -6.75
C VAL A 186 17.85 17.07 -8.27
N ASP A 187 17.24 16.17 -9.05
CA ASP A 187 17.06 16.38 -10.49
C ASP A 187 16.34 17.71 -10.74
N ILE A 188 15.18 17.94 -10.11
CA ILE A 188 14.35 19.13 -10.31
C ILE A 188 15.14 20.41 -10.00
N VAL A 189 15.92 20.42 -8.91
CA VAL A 189 16.79 21.55 -8.55
C VAL A 189 17.86 21.80 -9.61
N GLN A 190 18.56 20.76 -10.07
CA GLN A 190 19.56 20.87 -11.15
C GLN A 190 18.94 21.37 -12.45
N MET A 191 17.71 20.94 -12.77
CA MET A 191 16.95 21.37 -13.95
C MET A 191 16.56 22.86 -13.87
N VAL A 192 16.03 23.32 -12.73
CA VAL A 192 15.77 24.75 -12.47
C VAL A 192 17.08 25.56 -12.60
N GLY A 193 18.17 25.06 -12.04
CA GLY A 193 19.50 25.68 -12.11
C GLY A 193 20.07 25.88 -13.52
N ARG A 194 19.51 25.24 -14.55
CA ARG A 194 19.82 25.54 -15.97
C ARG A 194 19.05 26.76 -16.49
N ALA A 195 17.78 26.93 -16.09
CA ALA A 195 16.95 28.09 -16.46
C ALA A 195 17.43 29.39 -15.78
N LEU A 196 17.90 29.31 -14.54
CA LEU A 196 18.36 30.46 -13.75
C LEU A 196 19.66 31.10 -14.26
N ARG A 197 20.38 30.47 -15.20
CA ARG A 197 21.65 30.99 -15.74
C ARG A 197 21.44 32.26 -16.57
N ILE A 198 22.28 33.25 -16.28
CA ILE A 198 22.39 34.53 -16.99
C ILE A 198 23.84 34.93 -17.16
N ARG A 199 24.09 35.83 -18.11
CA ARG A 199 25.25 36.73 -18.07
C ARG A 199 24.93 37.90 -17.11
N PRO A 200 25.91 38.41 -16.33
CA PRO A 200 25.69 39.61 -15.53
C PRO A 200 25.12 40.76 -16.37
N GLY A 201 24.01 41.35 -15.92
CA GLY A 201 23.30 42.42 -16.64
C GLY A 201 22.34 41.98 -17.75
N GLU A 202 22.14 40.67 -18.01
CA GLU A 202 21.27 40.19 -19.11
C GLU A 202 19.76 40.45 -18.88
N GLY A 203 19.32 40.80 -17.66
CA GLY A 203 17.94 41.25 -17.36
C GLY A 203 16.84 40.20 -17.53
N LYS A 204 17.22 38.94 -17.72
CA LYS A 204 16.35 37.79 -18.03
C LYS A 204 15.45 37.38 -16.85
N LEU A 205 14.19 37.07 -17.14
CA LEU A 205 13.28 36.31 -16.27
C LEU A 205 13.25 34.85 -16.74
N ALA A 206 13.50 33.89 -15.84
CA ALA A 206 13.43 32.47 -16.15
C ALA A 206 12.00 31.92 -15.93
N THR A 207 11.44 31.20 -16.89
CA THR A 207 10.07 30.63 -16.75
C THR A 207 10.10 29.12 -16.50
N LEU A 208 9.41 28.67 -15.46
CA LEU A 208 9.26 27.27 -15.07
C LEU A 208 7.83 26.81 -15.41
N ILE A 209 7.67 26.14 -16.55
CA ILE A 209 6.38 25.67 -17.05
C ILE A 209 6.01 24.36 -16.36
N VAL A 210 4.83 24.32 -15.72
CA VAL A 210 4.28 23.13 -15.07
C VAL A 210 2.91 22.80 -15.70
N PRO A 211 2.81 21.74 -16.51
CA PRO A 211 1.54 21.22 -17.00
C PRO A 211 0.70 20.65 -15.85
N VAL A 212 -0.59 21.02 -15.81
CA VAL A 212 -1.59 20.56 -14.85
C VAL A 212 -2.79 20.04 -15.64
N PHE A 213 -3.01 18.72 -15.61
CA PHE A 213 -4.15 18.08 -16.27
C PHE A 213 -5.36 18.09 -15.34
N VAL A 214 -6.35 18.93 -15.64
CA VAL A 214 -7.63 18.99 -14.92
C VAL A 214 -8.73 18.33 -15.77
N ARG A 215 -9.74 17.75 -15.13
CA ARG A 215 -10.86 17.14 -15.87
C ARG A 215 -11.73 18.22 -16.51
N PRO A 216 -12.43 17.92 -17.63
CA PRO A 216 -13.46 18.82 -18.17
C PRO A 216 -14.48 19.21 -17.09
N GLY A 217 -14.57 20.51 -16.76
CA GLY A 217 -15.45 21.03 -15.72
C GLY A 217 -14.96 20.90 -14.27
N GLU A 218 -13.72 20.46 -14.01
CA GLU A 218 -13.13 20.44 -12.66
C GLU A 218 -13.01 21.86 -12.10
N ASN A 219 -13.55 22.12 -10.91
CA ASN A 219 -13.63 23.48 -10.37
C ASN A 219 -12.24 23.97 -9.91
N PRO A 220 -11.78 25.16 -10.35
CA PRO A 220 -10.61 25.84 -9.82
C PRO A 220 -10.45 25.88 -8.29
N SER A 221 -11.54 25.81 -7.51
CA SER A 221 -11.52 25.78 -6.05
C SER A 221 -10.95 24.49 -5.44
N GLU A 222 -10.95 23.38 -6.18
CA GLU A 222 -10.57 22.04 -5.68
C GLU A 222 -9.05 21.79 -5.66
N MET A 223 -8.25 22.82 -5.95
CA MET A 223 -6.78 22.76 -5.98
C MET A 223 -6.13 22.16 -4.70
N LEU A 224 -6.77 22.31 -3.54
CA LEU A 224 -6.28 21.78 -2.26
C LEU A 224 -6.28 20.24 -2.21
N THR A 225 -7.27 19.61 -2.84
CA THR A 225 -7.53 18.16 -2.79
C THR A 225 -7.18 17.46 -4.10
N SER A 226 -7.26 18.14 -5.24
CA SER A 226 -7.02 17.55 -6.56
C SER A 226 -5.58 17.03 -6.72
N TRP A 227 -5.46 15.86 -7.37
CA TRP A 227 -4.19 15.24 -7.73
C TRP A 227 -3.55 15.88 -8.97
N ALA A 228 -4.29 16.67 -9.75
CA ALA A 228 -3.78 17.38 -10.93
C ALA A 228 -2.55 18.25 -10.59
N TYR A 229 -2.61 18.96 -9.46
CA TYR A 229 -1.57 19.88 -8.98
C TYR A 229 -0.41 19.15 -8.24
N SER A 230 -0.29 17.82 -8.35
CA SER A 230 0.82 17.06 -7.78
C SER A 230 2.17 17.44 -8.39
N SER A 231 2.24 17.64 -9.71
CA SER A 231 3.42 18.16 -10.41
C SER A 231 3.86 19.52 -9.85
N LEU A 232 2.91 20.44 -9.68
CA LEU A 232 3.13 21.77 -9.12
C LEU A 232 3.59 21.70 -7.66
N THR A 233 2.94 20.86 -6.85
CA THR A 233 3.33 20.61 -5.46
C THR A 233 4.80 20.20 -5.38
N LYS A 234 5.24 19.29 -6.26
CA LYS A 234 6.61 18.76 -6.26
C LYS A 234 7.64 19.80 -6.73
N VAL A 235 7.34 20.61 -7.75
CA VAL A 235 8.23 21.69 -8.21
C VAL A 235 8.36 22.79 -7.15
N LEU A 236 7.27 23.22 -6.51
CA LEU A 236 7.31 24.22 -5.44
C LEU A 236 8.07 23.73 -4.21
N SER A 237 7.92 22.46 -3.82
CA SER A 237 8.68 21.87 -2.71
C SER A 237 10.17 21.73 -3.03
N ALA A 238 10.55 21.45 -4.29
CA ALA A 238 11.94 21.45 -4.72
C ALA A 238 12.57 22.86 -4.68
N LEU A 239 11.81 23.89 -5.07
CA LEU A 239 12.22 25.29 -4.93
C LEU A 239 12.38 25.70 -3.46
N ARG A 240 11.43 25.31 -2.59
CA ARG A 240 11.47 25.63 -1.15
C ARG A 240 12.74 25.09 -0.47
N ALA A 241 13.27 23.95 -0.91
CA ALA A 241 14.52 23.39 -0.37
C ALA A 241 15.76 24.28 -0.58
N HIS A 242 15.70 25.26 -1.49
CA HIS A 242 16.77 26.22 -1.77
C HIS A 242 16.37 27.70 -1.54
N ASP A 243 15.08 27.97 -1.37
CA ASP A 243 14.55 29.30 -1.08
C ASP A 243 13.27 29.24 -0.24
N THR A 244 13.41 28.78 1.00
CA THR A 244 12.34 28.71 2.00
C THR A 244 11.58 30.03 2.10
N GLU A 245 12.31 31.14 2.12
CA GLU A 245 11.83 32.50 2.34
C GLU A 245 10.93 32.99 1.19
N THR A 246 11.36 32.84 -0.06
CA THR A 246 10.55 33.19 -1.24
C THR A 246 9.28 32.34 -1.35
N ILE A 247 9.35 31.04 -1.03
CA ILE A 247 8.18 30.15 -1.14
C ILE A 247 7.21 30.31 0.03
N GLU A 248 7.69 30.61 1.24
CA GLU A 248 6.81 30.90 2.39
C GLU A 248 6.17 32.28 2.28
N ALA A 249 6.84 33.26 1.68
CA ALA A 249 6.24 34.56 1.35
C ALA A 249 5.07 34.48 0.36
N LEU A 250 4.95 33.42 -0.45
CA LEU A 250 3.78 33.17 -1.31
C LEU A 250 2.52 32.75 -0.51
N ALA A 251 2.68 32.32 0.75
CA ALA A 251 1.56 31.96 1.62
C ALA A 251 1.01 33.14 2.44
N ASP A 252 1.66 34.32 2.45
CA ASP A 252 1.06 35.52 3.06
C ASP A 252 0.09 36.22 2.10
N SER A 253 -1.21 36.03 2.35
CA SER A 253 -2.30 36.66 1.61
C SER A 253 -2.23 38.19 1.60
N ARG A 254 -1.63 38.83 2.62
CA ARG A 254 -1.50 40.29 2.75
C ARG A 254 -0.58 40.89 1.68
N VAL A 255 0.38 40.11 1.19
CA VAL A 255 1.36 40.53 0.17
C VAL A 255 0.69 40.63 -1.21
N ARG A 256 -0.37 39.86 -1.48
CA ARG A 256 -1.08 39.87 -2.77
C ARG A 256 -2.21 40.89 -2.89
N SER A 257 -2.74 41.43 -1.80
CA SER A 257 -3.75 42.51 -1.84
C SER A 257 -3.21 43.88 -2.27
N GLY A 258 -1.89 44.03 -2.44
CA GLY A 258 -1.23 45.29 -2.82
C GLY A 258 -1.36 45.65 -4.31
N SER A 259 -2.50 46.25 -4.70
CA SER A 259 -2.70 46.99 -5.96
C SER A 259 -2.50 46.19 -7.27
N TRP A 260 -3.52 45.42 -7.65
CA TRP A 260 -3.81 45.22 -9.07
C TRP A 260 -4.48 46.50 -9.63
N SER A 261 -3.79 47.23 -10.51
CA SER A 261 -4.34 48.32 -11.31
C SER A 261 -3.92 48.13 -12.77
N ALA A 262 -4.87 48.06 -13.69
CA ALA A 262 -4.64 47.61 -15.05
C ALA A 262 -4.39 48.77 -16.04
N GLY A 263 -3.11 49.00 -16.37
CA GLY A 263 -2.67 49.75 -17.56
C GLY A 263 -2.76 51.29 -17.48
N GLY A 264 -1.79 51.97 -18.12
CA GLY A 264 -1.74 53.44 -18.18
C GLY A 264 -0.32 53.97 -18.39
N GLY A 265 0.20 53.87 -19.62
CA GLY A 265 1.58 54.23 -19.94
C GLY A 265 1.74 55.51 -20.76
N ARG A 266 2.27 56.56 -20.12
CA ARG A 266 2.83 57.82 -20.69
C ARG A 266 1.83 58.86 -21.24
N GLY A 267 2.13 60.12 -20.92
CA GLY A 267 1.51 61.32 -21.48
C GLY A 267 1.73 62.52 -20.56
N GLU A 268 2.57 63.47 -20.98
CA GLU A 268 2.66 64.79 -20.32
C GLU A 268 1.58 65.71 -20.89
N ALA A 269 0.75 66.32 -20.04
CA ALA A 269 0.09 67.61 -20.31
C ALA A 269 -0.59 68.20 -19.05
N ILE A 270 -0.06 69.33 -18.58
CA ILE A 270 -0.75 70.59 -18.26
C ILE A 270 -2.03 70.54 -17.37
N GLU A 271 -1.99 71.30 -16.27
CA GLU A 271 -3.17 71.67 -15.46
C GLU A 271 -4.12 72.63 -16.21
N VAL A 272 -5.43 72.37 -16.14
CA VAL A 272 -6.48 73.40 -16.31
C VAL A 272 -7.58 73.10 -15.29
N ALA A 273 -8.19 74.14 -14.70
CA ALA A 273 -9.15 74.02 -13.60
C ALA A 273 -10.58 74.48 -13.97
N GLY A 274 -11.56 74.00 -13.20
CA GLY A 274 -12.92 74.56 -13.11
C GLY A 274 -13.98 73.92 -14.02
N GLY A 275 -15.23 73.90 -13.54
CA GLY A 275 -16.40 73.43 -14.29
C GLY A 275 -17.48 72.80 -13.39
N ASP A 276 -18.38 73.62 -12.87
CA ASP A 276 -19.63 73.19 -12.20
C ASP A 276 -20.72 72.82 -13.25
N THR A 277 -21.98 72.67 -12.79
CA THR A 277 -23.25 72.59 -13.57
C THR A 277 -23.52 71.32 -14.40
N GLU A 278 -24.77 70.87 -14.61
CA GLU A 278 -26.03 70.89 -13.81
C GLU A 278 -27.09 69.97 -14.48
N GLY A 279 -28.19 69.65 -13.78
CA GLY A 279 -29.35 68.91 -14.32
C GLY A 279 -29.16 67.39 -14.41
N GLY A 280 -30.19 66.54 -14.36
CA GLY A 280 -31.64 66.77 -14.45
C GLY A 280 -32.22 65.99 -15.66
N VAL A 281 -33.39 65.34 -15.63
CA VAL A 281 -34.52 65.34 -14.67
C VAL A 281 -35.18 63.93 -14.60
N ALA A 282 -36.07 63.75 -13.61
CA ALA A 282 -37.01 62.66 -13.31
C ALA A 282 -37.88 62.16 -14.50
N ASP A 283 -38.77 61.15 -14.43
CA ASP A 283 -39.58 60.55 -13.34
C ASP A 283 -39.42 59.00 -13.24
N GLY A 284 -39.87 58.26 -12.22
CA GLY A 284 -40.97 58.43 -11.24
C GLY A 284 -42.11 57.44 -11.54
N VAL A 285 -43.07 57.01 -10.69
CA VAL A 285 -43.50 57.24 -9.28
C VAL A 285 -44.35 55.98 -8.92
N ALA A 286 -44.49 55.37 -7.73
CA ALA A 286 -44.24 55.62 -6.29
C ALA A 286 -43.95 54.26 -5.58
N GLY A 287 -43.82 54.10 -4.24
CA GLY A 287 -43.79 55.07 -3.12
C GLY A 287 -44.33 54.53 -1.78
N ALA A 288 -44.12 55.33 -0.70
CA ALA A 288 -44.70 55.24 0.67
C ALA A 288 -44.34 54.01 1.56
N ARG A 289 -44.13 54.10 2.89
CA ARG A 289 -43.97 55.21 3.89
C ARG A 289 -43.18 54.62 5.09
N GLY A 290 -42.27 55.34 5.76
CA GLY A 290 -42.50 56.04 7.05
C GLY A 290 -42.36 55.10 8.29
N VAL A 291 -41.79 55.45 9.46
CA VAL A 291 -41.37 56.74 10.08
C VAL A 291 -40.10 56.51 10.95
N ALA A 292 -39.46 57.55 11.48
CA ALA A 292 -38.13 57.54 12.15
C ALA A 292 -38.14 57.78 13.68
N GLY A 293 -36.95 57.71 14.31
CA GLY A 293 -36.64 58.14 15.69
C GLY A 293 -35.72 57.16 16.46
N GLU A 294 -34.81 57.56 17.37
CA GLU A 294 -34.23 58.89 17.64
C GLU A 294 -32.88 58.79 18.40
N SER A 295 -32.35 59.89 18.96
CA SER A 295 -30.93 60.10 19.35
C SER A 295 -30.55 59.82 20.82
N GLY A 296 -29.23 59.69 21.10
CA GLY A 296 -28.60 59.79 22.44
C GLY A 296 -27.63 58.63 22.74
N VAL A 297 -26.30 58.76 22.85
CA VAL A 297 -25.39 59.71 23.57
C VAL A 297 -25.32 59.49 25.09
N ALA A 298 -24.29 58.76 25.52
CA ALA A 298 -23.62 58.92 26.82
C ALA A 298 -22.16 58.40 26.73
N ARG A 299 -21.28 58.88 27.60
CA ARG A 299 -19.87 58.48 27.78
C ARG A 299 -19.59 58.40 29.30
N ARG A 300 -18.34 58.02 29.63
CA ARG A 300 -17.62 58.25 30.91
C ARG A 300 -17.83 57.16 31.95
N ASP A 301 -16.76 56.45 32.35
CA ASP A 301 -15.69 56.79 33.33
C ASP A 301 -16.08 56.06 34.66
N GLU A 302 -15.23 55.55 35.56
CA GLU A 302 -13.76 55.54 35.70
C GLU A 302 -13.34 54.55 36.84
N HIS A 303 -12.02 54.37 37.06
CA HIS A 303 -11.36 53.91 38.32
C HIS A 303 -11.69 52.49 38.90
N SER A 304 -10.95 51.91 39.86
CA SER A 304 -9.48 51.75 40.02
C SER A 304 -9.10 50.81 41.19
N ALA A 305 -7.87 50.26 41.14
CA ALA A 305 -6.97 49.87 42.26
C ALA A 305 -7.30 48.69 43.24
N GLY A 306 -6.21 48.00 43.66
CA GLY A 306 -6.09 47.18 44.88
C GLY A 306 -6.04 45.65 44.69
N GLY A 307 -5.06 44.88 45.20
CA GLY A 307 -3.73 45.26 45.71
C GLY A 307 -3.00 44.24 46.63
N VAL A 308 -1.72 43.94 46.32
CA VAL A 308 -0.60 43.56 47.24
C VAL A 308 -0.56 42.15 47.89
N GLY A 309 0.67 41.58 48.01
CA GLY A 309 1.02 40.37 48.79
C GLY A 309 1.81 39.32 47.98
N GLN A 310 3.10 39.45 47.62
CA GLN A 310 4.37 39.68 48.35
C GLN A 310 5.02 38.43 48.99
N ASN A 311 6.37 38.41 49.03
CA ASN A 311 7.32 37.38 49.53
C ASN A 311 7.54 36.14 48.61
N GLY A 312 8.74 35.74 48.18
CA GLY A 312 10.05 36.44 48.13
C GLY A 312 11.20 35.74 48.89
N HIS A 313 12.21 35.24 48.15
CA HIS A 313 13.63 34.92 48.46
C HIS A 313 14.24 34.32 47.16
N GLY A 314 15.52 34.47 46.79
CA GLY A 314 16.65 35.22 47.36
C GLY A 314 17.99 34.50 47.12
N ILE A 315 19.10 35.26 46.95
CA ILE A 315 20.52 34.84 46.69
C ILE A 315 20.80 34.56 45.18
N ALA A 316 21.44 35.44 44.38
CA ALA A 316 22.73 36.18 44.42
C ALA A 316 23.87 35.40 43.70
N GLU A 317 24.41 35.91 42.57
CA GLU A 317 25.67 36.72 42.41
C GLU A 317 26.93 35.82 42.29
N SER A 318 28.02 36.16 41.59
CA SER A 318 28.50 37.40 40.91
C SER A 318 28.72 37.16 39.38
N GLU A 319 28.80 38.14 38.46
CA GLU A 319 29.80 39.23 38.22
C GLU A 319 31.28 38.74 38.16
N GLY A 320 32.14 39.19 37.24
CA GLY A 320 32.01 40.19 36.14
C GLY A 320 33.22 40.08 35.18
N ASP A 321 33.68 41.09 34.44
CA ASP A 321 33.10 42.41 34.10
C ASP A 321 33.65 42.92 32.73
N ASP A 322 32.93 43.90 32.15
CA ASP A 322 33.25 45.01 31.23
C ASP A 322 34.47 44.99 30.28
N GLY A 323 34.50 45.75 29.16
CA GLY A 323 33.57 46.74 28.59
C GLY A 323 34.09 47.15 27.19
N GLU A 324 33.72 48.26 26.56
CA GLU A 324 32.66 49.24 26.78
C GLU A 324 32.39 49.92 25.41
N GLY A 325 31.18 50.47 25.15
CA GLY A 325 30.86 50.90 23.78
C GLY A 325 29.50 51.56 23.57
N GLN A 326 29.13 52.52 24.42
CA GLN A 326 27.94 53.36 24.28
C GLN A 326 28.04 54.22 22.99
N GLY A 327 26.97 54.60 22.29
CA GLY A 327 25.54 54.35 22.47
C GLY A 327 24.72 55.52 21.90
N ALA A 328 23.76 55.28 21.01
CA ALA A 328 22.88 56.34 20.46
C ALA A 328 21.49 55.80 20.06
N ASP A 329 20.47 56.29 20.74
CA ASP A 329 19.03 56.15 20.42
C ASP A 329 18.66 57.05 19.21
N GLY A 330 17.58 56.85 18.44
CA GLY A 330 16.54 55.84 18.51
C GLY A 330 15.58 55.96 17.31
N GLY A 331 15.11 54.85 16.75
CA GLY A 331 14.29 54.88 15.54
C GLY A 331 13.47 53.60 15.31
N ARG A 332 12.30 53.52 15.96
CA ARG A 332 11.35 52.40 15.76
C ARG A 332 10.65 52.46 14.40
N GLY A 333 11.34 52.00 13.36
CA GLY A 333 10.70 51.61 12.10
C GLY A 333 9.86 50.34 12.28
N ASP A 334 8.63 50.33 11.75
CA ASP A 334 7.72 49.17 11.81
C ASP A 334 8.33 47.98 11.03
N GLY A 335 8.74 46.94 11.75
CA GLY A 335 9.52 45.80 11.26
C GLY A 335 8.77 44.80 10.38
N ARG A 336 7.89 45.28 9.50
CA ARG A 336 7.21 44.43 8.51
C ARG A 336 8.22 43.96 7.46
N PRO A 337 8.25 42.66 7.11
CA PRO A 337 9.09 42.19 6.02
C PRO A 337 8.60 42.81 4.71
N VAL A 338 9.41 43.69 4.11
CA VAL A 338 9.13 44.29 2.79
C VAL A 338 9.45 43.25 1.71
N VAL A 339 8.58 42.25 1.60
CA VAL A 339 8.63 41.23 0.55
C VAL A 339 8.53 41.91 -0.81
N SER A 340 9.50 41.66 -1.70
CA SER A 340 9.55 42.36 -2.98
C SER A 340 8.43 41.92 -3.94
N ARG A 341 8.04 42.80 -4.87
CA ARG A 341 7.01 42.53 -5.89
C ARG A 341 7.24 41.26 -6.72
N LEU A 342 8.49 40.76 -6.80
CA LEU A 342 8.81 39.51 -7.49
C LEU A 342 8.11 38.30 -6.85
N ALA A 343 8.04 38.23 -5.51
CA ALA A 343 7.41 37.10 -4.83
C ALA A 343 5.92 37.01 -5.16
N ALA A 344 5.19 38.13 -5.11
CA ALA A 344 3.77 38.17 -5.47
C ALA A 344 3.52 37.70 -6.93
N ALA A 345 4.44 38.02 -7.84
CA ALA A 345 4.37 37.69 -9.27
C ALA A 345 4.89 36.28 -9.64
N LEU A 346 5.56 35.58 -8.73
CA LEU A 346 6.29 34.34 -9.01
C LEU A 346 5.38 33.20 -9.49
N LEU A 347 4.15 33.05 -8.95
CA LEU A 347 3.26 31.94 -9.31
C LEU A 347 2.05 32.40 -10.14
N ARG A 348 1.98 31.95 -11.39
CA ARG A 348 0.95 32.23 -12.39
C ARG A 348 0.19 30.97 -12.82
N PHE A 349 -1.03 31.17 -13.30
CA PHE A 349 -1.94 30.14 -13.85
C PHE A 349 -2.54 30.66 -15.15
N SER A 350 -2.88 29.78 -16.09
CA SER A 350 -3.56 30.17 -17.34
C SER A 350 -4.99 30.71 -17.12
N ARG A 351 -5.63 30.38 -15.98
CA ARG A 351 -6.89 31.00 -15.52
C ARG A 351 -6.66 31.76 -14.20
N PRO A 352 -7.29 32.93 -13.98
CA PRO A 352 -7.18 33.65 -12.70
C PRO A 352 -7.57 32.80 -11.48
N ARG A 353 -6.85 32.97 -10.36
CA ARG A 353 -7.08 32.23 -9.10
C ARG A 353 -7.14 33.17 -7.91
N ASP A 354 -8.01 32.85 -6.96
CA ASP A 354 -8.09 33.53 -5.67
C ASP A 354 -6.74 33.48 -4.92
N PRO A 355 -6.17 34.63 -4.52
CA PRO A 355 -4.97 34.68 -3.69
C PRO A 355 -5.09 33.91 -2.36
N ALA A 356 -6.27 33.88 -1.72
CA ALA A 356 -6.45 33.21 -0.44
C ALA A 356 -6.46 31.67 -0.58
N LEU A 357 -7.12 31.14 -1.61
CA LEU A 357 -7.02 29.74 -2.01
C LEU A 357 -5.57 29.35 -2.34
N LEU A 358 -4.83 30.18 -3.07
CA LEU A 358 -3.45 29.88 -3.44
C LEU A 358 -2.52 29.88 -2.22
N ALA A 359 -2.67 30.85 -1.32
CA ALA A 359 -1.95 30.87 -0.06
C ALA A 359 -2.22 29.60 0.78
N ARG A 360 -3.49 29.16 0.86
CA ARG A 360 -3.88 27.90 1.51
C ARG A 360 -3.28 26.67 0.81
N PHE A 361 -3.22 26.64 -0.52
CA PHE A 361 -2.58 25.56 -1.27
C PHE A 361 -1.10 25.45 -0.89
N ILE A 362 -0.36 26.55 -0.92
CA ILE A 362 1.07 26.56 -0.60
C ILE A 362 1.30 26.17 0.86
N GLN A 363 0.53 26.72 1.81
CA GLN A 363 0.62 26.32 3.22
C GLN A 363 0.40 24.82 3.43
N LEU A 364 -0.68 24.27 2.87
CA LEU A 364 -1.12 22.89 3.16
C LEU A 364 -0.41 21.82 2.31
N ARG A 365 0.14 22.17 1.15
CA ARG A 365 0.76 21.23 0.19
C ARG A 365 2.27 21.38 0.05
N VAL A 366 2.84 22.56 0.35
CA VAL A 366 4.27 22.86 0.12
C VAL A 366 4.99 23.19 1.43
N ILE A 367 4.32 23.87 2.37
CA ILE A 367 4.92 24.28 3.65
C ILE A 367 4.78 23.19 4.72
N ASP A 368 3.56 22.65 4.94
CA ASP A 368 3.25 21.62 5.95
C ASP A 368 2.73 20.26 5.39
N PRO A 369 3.18 19.74 4.22
CA PRO A 369 2.59 18.55 3.60
C PRO A 369 2.54 17.32 4.52
N GLU A 370 3.62 17.03 5.25
CA GLU A 370 3.64 15.91 6.19
C GLU A 370 2.66 16.07 7.35
N LYS A 371 2.55 17.27 7.95
CA LYS A 371 1.63 17.48 9.09
C LYS A 371 0.18 17.34 8.65
N VAL A 372 -0.16 17.81 7.45
CA VAL A 372 -1.52 17.69 6.88
C VAL A 372 -1.83 16.25 6.49
N TYR A 373 -0.88 15.54 5.86
CA TYR A 373 -1.06 14.12 5.49
C TYR A 373 -1.15 13.22 6.73
N TRP A 374 -0.32 13.46 7.76
CA TRP A 374 -0.38 12.79 9.05
C TRP A 374 -1.72 13.02 9.75
N ARG A 375 -2.19 14.27 9.85
CA ARG A 375 -3.52 14.59 10.42
C ARG A 375 -4.66 13.92 9.66
N ARG A 376 -4.59 13.82 8.33
CA ARG A 376 -5.56 13.05 7.52
C ARG A 376 -5.53 11.56 7.84
N GLY A 377 -4.35 10.98 8.05
CA GLY A 377 -4.20 9.59 8.50
C GLY A 377 -4.81 9.34 9.87
N ILE A 378 -4.49 10.18 10.87
CA ILE A 378 -5.06 10.09 12.23
C ILE A 378 -6.59 10.28 12.22
N ALA A 379 -7.12 11.24 11.44
CA ALA A 379 -8.57 11.42 11.29
C ALA A 379 -9.25 10.19 10.64
N ALA A 380 -8.63 9.61 9.60
CA ALA A 380 -9.12 8.38 8.98
C ALA A 380 -9.05 7.17 9.94
N CYS A 381 -8.03 7.09 10.81
CA CYS A 381 -7.93 6.08 11.87
C CYS A 381 -9.07 6.21 12.88
N LEU A 382 -9.28 7.41 13.44
CA LEU A 382 -10.34 7.68 14.41
C LEU A 382 -11.74 7.37 13.85
N GLN A 383 -12.02 7.81 12.63
CA GLN A 383 -13.29 7.52 11.96
C GLN A 383 -13.43 6.02 11.63
N TYR A 384 -12.34 5.32 11.25
CA TYR A 384 -12.38 3.87 11.02
C TYR A 384 -12.73 3.09 12.30
N LEU A 385 -12.09 3.40 13.43
CA LEU A 385 -12.38 2.75 14.72
C LEU A 385 -13.84 3.00 15.12
N LYS A 386 -14.33 4.24 14.96
CA LYS A 386 -15.72 4.63 15.24
C LYS A 386 -16.75 3.86 14.39
N GLU A 387 -16.59 3.80 13.07
CA GLU A 387 -17.58 3.15 12.18
C GLU A 387 -17.47 1.62 12.19
N THR A 388 -16.34 1.03 12.58
CA THR A 388 -16.19 -0.43 12.73
C THR A 388 -16.49 -0.93 14.15
N GLY A 389 -16.60 -0.04 15.13
CA GLY A 389 -16.70 -0.41 16.56
C GLY A 389 -15.46 -1.12 17.11
N GLY A 390 -14.33 -1.07 16.40
CA GLY A 390 -13.12 -1.80 16.76
C GLY A 390 -12.15 -1.00 17.63
N GLU A 391 -11.50 -1.68 18.58
CA GLU A 391 -10.47 -1.10 19.46
C GLU A 391 -9.07 -1.08 18.81
N LEU A 392 -8.91 -1.63 17.59
CA LEU A 392 -7.62 -1.88 16.95
C LEU A 392 -7.61 -1.51 15.46
N LEU A 393 -6.52 -0.91 14.98
CA LEU A 393 -6.35 -0.45 13.59
C LEU A 393 -6.03 -1.59 12.60
N LYS A 394 -7.02 -2.45 12.39
CA LYS A 394 -6.99 -3.60 11.45
C LYS A 394 -7.59 -3.29 10.07
N ALA A 395 -7.43 -2.08 9.54
CA ALA A 395 -7.92 -1.76 8.20
C ALA A 395 -7.22 -2.62 7.12
N PRO A 396 -7.95 -3.28 6.19
CA PRO A 396 -7.36 -4.07 5.11
C PRO A 396 -6.38 -3.26 4.25
N TYR A 397 -5.33 -3.87 3.70
CA TYR A 397 -4.27 -3.15 2.96
C TYR A 397 -4.79 -2.27 1.80
N ARG A 398 -5.85 -2.69 1.09
CA ARG A 398 -6.49 -1.92 0.01
C ARG A 398 -7.66 -1.05 0.47
N TYR A 399 -7.87 -0.88 1.78
CA TYR A 399 -8.95 -0.06 2.31
C TYR A 399 -8.69 1.42 2.03
N VAL A 400 -9.66 2.04 1.37
CA VAL A 400 -9.76 3.47 1.09
C VAL A 400 -10.98 3.98 1.84
N THR A 401 -10.90 5.15 2.46
CA THR A 401 -12.04 5.74 3.17
C THR A 401 -13.19 6.07 2.20
N PRO A 402 -14.45 5.76 2.57
CA PRO A 402 -15.65 6.14 1.81
C PRO A 402 -15.74 7.63 1.46
N ASP A 403 -16.52 7.95 0.42
CA ASP A 403 -16.66 9.31 -0.11
C ASP A 403 -17.43 10.27 0.83
N ASP A 404 -18.19 9.73 1.79
CA ASP A 404 -18.90 10.47 2.84
C ASP A 404 -18.03 10.80 4.07
N TRP A 405 -16.80 10.27 4.15
CA TRP A 405 -15.90 10.50 5.29
C TRP A 405 -15.11 11.81 5.20
N ALA A 406 -14.61 12.28 6.34
CA ALA A 406 -13.63 13.35 6.44
C ALA A 406 -12.32 12.82 7.04
N PRO A 407 -11.28 12.46 6.25
CA PRO A 407 -11.16 12.64 4.81
C PRO A 407 -11.72 11.49 3.95
N ALA A 408 -12.37 11.84 2.84
CA ALA A 408 -12.75 10.93 1.77
C ALA A 408 -11.54 10.47 0.92
N GLY A 409 -11.68 9.33 0.26
CA GLY A 409 -10.72 8.82 -0.74
C GLY A 409 -9.29 8.59 -0.21
N PHE A 410 -9.11 8.46 1.11
CA PHE A 410 -7.81 8.35 1.75
C PHE A 410 -7.38 6.87 1.85
N PRO A 411 -6.20 6.48 1.36
CA PRO A 411 -5.76 5.08 1.29
C PRO A 411 -5.24 4.57 2.65
N LEU A 412 -6.12 4.55 3.66
CA LEU A 412 -5.81 4.20 5.05
C LEU A 412 -5.07 2.85 5.19
N GLY A 413 -5.46 1.84 4.42
CA GLY A 413 -4.81 0.52 4.44
C GLY A 413 -3.35 0.54 4.02
N VAL A 414 -3.02 1.34 2.99
CA VAL A 414 -1.65 1.53 2.51
C VAL A 414 -0.89 2.44 3.48
N TRP A 415 -1.52 3.51 3.95
CA TRP A 415 -0.92 4.45 4.91
C TRP A 415 -0.48 3.76 6.20
N LEU A 416 -1.30 2.87 6.77
CA LEU A 416 -0.94 2.07 7.94
C LEU A 416 0.22 1.10 7.64
N ALA A 417 0.27 0.51 6.45
CA ALA A 417 1.39 -0.34 6.04
C ALA A 417 2.70 0.44 5.87
N ASP A 418 2.65 1.66 5.35
CA ASP A 418 3.81 2.56 5.31
C ASP A 418 4.29 2.93 6.73
N GLN A 419 3.38 3.11 7.69
CA GLN A 419 3.77 3.40 9.08
C GLN A 419 4.43 2.17 9.74
N ARG A 420 3.92 0.95 9.50
CA ARG A 420 4.57 -0.30 9.94
C ARG A 420 5.98 -0.43 9.36
N LYS A 421 6.15 -0.10 8.08
CA LYS A 421 7.46 -0.12 7.40
C LYS A 421 8.41 0.92 7.99
N ALA A 422 7.94 2.12 8.33
CA ALA A 422 8.74 3.17 8.95
C ALA A 422 9.13 2.83 10.41
N TYR A 423 8.24 2.17 11.16
CA TYR A 423 8.51 1.67 12.50
C TYR A 423 9.55 0.54 12.50
N ASN A 424 9.36 -0.48 11.66
CA ASN A 424 10.29 -1.61 11.51
C ASN A 424 11.67 -1.22 10.93
N ALA A 425 11.82 0.01 10.44
CA ALA A 425 13.08 0.59 9.96
C ALA A 425 13.63 1.66 10.92
N GLU A 426 13.06 1.81 12.12
CA GLU A 426 13.47 2.75 13.18
C GLU A 426 13.47 4.25 12.79
N ILE A 427 12.85 4.59 11.65
CA ILE A 427 12.77 5.98 11.13
C ILE A 427 11.48 6.72 11.51
N LEU A 428 10.51 6.06 12.18
CA LEU A 428 9.27 6.70 12.59
C LEU A 428 9.46 7.46 13.93
N PRO A 429 9.30 8.80 13.98
CA PRO A 429 9.51 9.56 15.21
C PRO A 429 8.62 9.09 16.37
N GLY A 430 9.18 8.97 17.58
CA GLY A 430 8.48 8.39 18.75
C GLY A 430 7.16 9.08 19.15
N GLU A 431 6.94 10.34 18.77
CA GLU A 431 5.64 11.00 18.93
C GLU A 431 4.57 10.45 17.95
N ARG A 432 4.96 10.11 16.73
CA ARG A 432 4.08 9.44 15.75
C ARG A 432 3.76 8.00 16.17
N VAL A 433 4.71 7.33 16.84
CA VAL A 433 4.51 6.01 17.45
C VAL A 433 3.44 6.09 18.54
N ARG A 434 3.64 6.94 19.57
CA ARG A 434 2.66 7.16 20.66
C ARG A 434 1.25 7.50 20.18
N GLN A 435 1.13 8.37 19.16
CA GLN A 435 -0.17 8.75 18.59
C GLN A 435 -0.89 7.60 17.89
N LEU A 436 -0.17 6.58 17.43
CA LEU A 436 -0.73 5.38 16.83
C LEU A 436 -0.98 4.27 17.88
N ASP A 437 -0.10 4.13 18.88
CA ASP A 437 -0.33 3.23 20.02
C ASP A 437 -1.65 3.58 20.75
N ALA A 438 -1.88 4.87 20.98
CA ALA A 438 -3.12 5.41 21.56
C ALA A 438 -4.38 5.18 20.71
N LEU A 439 -4.24 4.65 19.49
CA LEU A 439 -5.32 4.26 18.58
C LEU A 439 -5.35 2.74 18.33
N GLY A 440 -4.64 1.93 19.13
CA GLY A 440 -4.62 0.47 18.96
C GLY A 440 -3.89 0.03 17.69
N MET A 441 -2.78 0.67 17.34
CA MET A 441 -1.98 0.32 16.16
C MET A 441 -1.33 -1.06 16.29
N VAL A 442 -1.80 -2.00 15.46
CA VAL A 442 -1.16 -3.29 15.29
C VAL A 442 0.09 -3.12 14.42
N TRP A 443 1.27 -2.99 15.04
CA TRP A 443 2.56 -2.85 14.35
C TRP A 443 2.95 -4.12 13.58
N ASN A 444 3.05 -5.26 14.28
CA ASN A 444 3.25 -6.57 13.65
C ASN A 444 1.95 -7.39 13.66
N ALA A 445 1.35 -7.54 12.48
CA ALA A 445 0.14 -8.35 12.30
C ALA A 445 0.35 -9.83 12.63
N HIS A 446 1.58 -10.36 12.50
CA HIS A 446 1.89 -11.75 12.83
C HIS A 446 2.08 -12.00 14.34
N ASP A 447 2.47 -10.98 15.11
CA ASP A 447 2.49 -11.07 16.58
C ASP A 447 1.07 -10.93 17.13
N HIS A 448 0.28 -9.98 16.61
CA HIS A 448 -1.11 -9.83 17.00
C HIS A 448 -1.95 -11.07 16.69
N ALA A 449 -1.85 -11.62 15.48
CA ALA A 449 -2.56 -12.85 15.11
C ALA A 449 -2.07 -14.10 15.89
N PHE A 450 -0.85 -14.08 16.42
CA PHE A 450 -0.39 -15.09 17.37
C PHE A 450 -1.02 -14.86 18.76
N GLY A 451 -1.02 -13.64 19.28
CA GLY A 451 -1.64 -13.28 20.56
C GLY A 451 -3.14 -13.56 20.61
N GLU A 452 -3.89 -13.28 19.54
CA GLU A 452 -5.31 -13.63 19.43
C GLU A 452 -5.52 -15.14 19.45
N GLY A 453 -4.74 -15.89 18.66
CA GLY A 453 -4.78 -17.35 18.68
C GLY A 453 -4.36 -17.96 20.03
N LEU A 454 -3.42 -17.32 20.74
CA LEU A 454 -2.99 -17.73 22.08
C LEU A 454 -4.07 -17.50 23.14
N THR A 455 -4.79 -16.38 23.08
CA THR A 455 -5.96 -16.12 23.95
C THR A 455 -7.08 -17.13 23.69
N VAL A 456 -7.36 -17.45 22.42
CA VAL A 456 -8.34 -18.49 22.07
C VAL A 456 -7.84 -19.88 22.47
N ALA A 457 -6.53 -20.15 22.39
CA ALA A 457 -5.93 -21.40 22.84
C ALA A 457 -6.05 -21.57 24.37
N ARG A 458 -5.86 -20.50 25.15
CA ARG A 458 -6.11 -20.52 26.61
C ARG A 458 -7.56 -20.87 26.91
N ALA A 459 -8.52 -20.12 26.37
CA ALA A 459 -9.94 -20.39 26.58
C ALA A 459 -10.34 -21.82 26.14
N TRP A 460 -9.77 -22.33 25.04
CA TRP A 460 -9.95 -23.72 24.62
C TRP A 460 -9.36 -24.72 25.63
N ALA A 461 -8.17 -24.47 26.18
CA ALA A 461 -7.54 -25.31 27.19
C ALA A 461 -8.27 -25.25 28.55
N ASP A 462 -8.83 -24.10 28.93
CA ASP A 462 -9.67 -23.92 30.12
C ASP A 462 -10.97 -24.74 30.01
N GLU A 463 -11.55 -24.84 28.81
CA GLU A 463 -12.77 -25.61 28.52
C GLU A 463 -12.52 -27.12 28.31
N HIS A 464 -11.41 -27.49 27.65
CA HIS A 464 -11.15 -28.88 27.20
C HIS A 464 -9.99 -29.58 27.94
N GLY A 465 -9.24 -28.90 28.79
CA GLY A 465 -8.08 -29.44 29.53
C GLY A 465 -6.83 -29.75 28.68
N HIS A 466 -6.79 -29.31 27.42
CA HIS A 466 -5.69 -29.55 26.48
C HIS A 466 -5.76 -28.65 25.23
N LEU A 467 -4.66 -28.54 24.48
CA LEU A 467 -4.58 -27.90 23.17
C LEU A 467 -4.72 -28.88 21.99
N LEU A 468 -5.31 -30.06 22.19
CA LEU A 468 -5.30 -31.15 21.20
C LEU A 468 -6.50 -31.14 20.23
N ALA A 469 -7.03 -29.94 19.95
CA ALA A 469 -8.20 -29.70 19.12
C ALA A 469 -8.15 -30.43 17.75
N PRO A 470 -9.25 -31.09 17.31
CA PRO A 470 -9.41 -31.60 15.95
C PRO A 470 -9.19 -30.49 14.91
N VAL A 471 -8.67 -30.82 13.72
CA VAL A 471 -8.33 -29.81 12.69
C VAL A 471 -9.56 -29.01 12.21
N SER A 472 -10.75 -29.60 12.28
CA SER A 472 -12.05 -28.99 11.98
C SER A 472 -12.63 -28.14 13.12
N ALA A 473 -11.99 -28.05 14.28
CA ALA A 473 -12.49 -27.31 15.42
C ALA A 473 -12.49 -25.79 15.18
N VAL A 474 -13.67 -25.19 15.38
CA VAL A 474 -13.92 -23.75 15.33
C VAL A 474 -14.63 -23.37 16.63
N THR A 475 -14.18 -22.31 17.30
CA THR A 475 -14.80 -21.87 18.57
C THR A 475 -16.11 -21.13 18.32
N ALA A 476 -16.90 -20.89 19.38
CA ALA A 476 -18.15 -20.13 19.30
C ALA A 476 -17.98 -18.72 18.69
N GLY A 477 -16.80 -18.11 18.82
CA GLY A 477 -16.44 -16.84 18.17
C GLY A 477 -15.99 -16.95 16.70
N GLY A 478 -16.15 -18.12 16.06
CA GLY A 478 -15.76 -18.36 14.67
C GLY A 478 -14.26 -18.55 14.42
N PHE A 479 -13.43 -18.62 15.47
CA PHE A 479 -11.98 -18.77 15.31
C PHE A 479 -11.60 -20.24 15.00
N PRO A 480 -10.89 -20.54 13.90
CA PRO A 480 -10.56 -21.90 13.49
C PRO A 480 -9.36 -22.48 14.27
N ILE A 481 -9.56 -22.67 15.57
CA ILE A 481 -8.52 -23.08 16.54
C ILE A 481 -7.82 -24.37 16.14
N GLY A 482 -8.54 -25.35 15.58
CA GLY A 482 -7.98 -26.61 15.07
C GLY A 482 -6.96 -26.42 13.94
N ALA A 483 -7.26 -25.52 13.00
CA ALA A 483 -6.37 -25.18 11.90
C ALA A 483 -5.18 -24.31 12.37
N TRP A 484 -5.41 -23.39 13.31
CA TRP A 484 -4.36 -22.57 13.91
C TRP A 484 -3.34 -23.42 14.67
N LEU A 485 -3.79 -24.32 15.55
CA LEU A 485 -2.93 -25.25 16.30
C LEU A 485 -2.17 -26.20 15.38
N LYS A 486 -2.80 -26.71 14.31
CA LYS A 486 -2.10 -27.48 13.26
C LYS A 486 -0.93 -26.70 12.66
N ASN A 487 -1.13 -25.42 12.35
CA ASN A 487 -0.08 -24.58 11.77
C ASN A 487 1.03 -24.25 12.78
N MET A 488 0.68 -24.01 14.05
CA MET A 488 1.69 -23.82 15.12
C MET A 488 2.56 -25.08 15.29
N ARG A 489 1.96 -26.29 15.26
CA ARG A 489 2.70 -27.56 15.34
C ARG A 489 3.68 -27.75 14.19
N ALA A 490 3.29 -27.35 12.98
CA ALA A 490 4.16 -27.38 11.81
C ALA A 490 5.35 -26.42 11.98
N ALA A 491 5.10 -25.20 12.48
CA ALA A 491 6.13 -24.20 12.74
C ALA A 491 7.09 -24.64 13.88
N ALA A 492 6.60 -25.29 14.94
CA ALA A 492 7.45 -25.81 16.02
C ALA A 492 8.35 -26.96 15.55
N ARG A 493 7.81 -27.91 14.78
CA ARG A 493 8.62 -28.98 14.16
C ARG A 493 9.67 -28.42 13.20
N GLN A 494 9.31 -27.41 12.41
CA GLN A 494 10.25 -26.68 11.55
C GLN A 494 11.35 -25.95 12.34
N ALA A 495 11.07 -25.43 13.54
CA ALA A 495 12.08 -24.81 14.39
C ALA A 495 13.12 -25.84 14.87
N VAL A 496 12.68 -27.05 15.24
CA VAL A 496 13.59 -28.17 15.59
C VAL A 496 14.44 -28.59 14.39
N GLU A 497 13.85 -28.72 13.19
CA GLU A 497 14.59 -29.02 11.95
C GLU A 497 15.59 -27.91 11.60
N ALA A 498 15.23 -26.64 11.76
CA ALA A 498 16.09 -25.49 11.49
C ALA A 498 17.24 -25.37 12.51
N ALA A 499 16.99 -25.66 13.78
CA ALA A 499 18.01 -25.69 14.83
C ALA A 499 19.04 -26.81 14.57
N ALA A 500 18.58 -28.03 14.27
CA ALA A 500 19.46 -29.15 13.94
C ALA A 500 20.27 -28.91 12.65
N ALA A 501 19.67 -28.28 11.65
CA ALA A 501 20.40 -27.85 10.44
C ALA A 501 21.47 -26.78 10.77
N HIS A 502 21.13 -25.80 11.61
CA HIS A 502 22.07 -24.74 12.00
C HIS A 502 23.26 -25.26 12.82
N GLU A 503 23.03 -26.16 13.78
CA GLU A 503 24.08 -26.87 14.53
C GLU A 503 25.03 -27.62 13.59
N GLN A 504 24.50 -28.26 12.56
CA GLN A 504 25.26 -28.96 11.52
C GLN A 504 25.87 -28.02 10.45
N SER A 505 25.77 -26.70 10.63
CA SER A 505 26.21 -25.67 9.67
C SER A 505 25.60 -25.80 8.26
N MET A 506 24.43 -26.43 8.16
CA MET A 506 23.67 -26.62 6.93
C MET A 506 22.76 -25.41 6.62
N PRO A 507 22.33 -25.21 5.36
CA PRO A 507 21.36 -24.18 5.02
C PRO A 507 20.02 -24.38 5.75
N VAL A 508 19.42 -23.28 6.20
CA VAL A 508 18.10 -23.29 6.87
C VAL A 508 17.04 -23.92 5.93
N PRO A 509 16.17 -24.84 6.44
CA PRO A 509 15.16 -25.50 5.62
C PRO A 509 14.20 -24.54 4.89
N PRO A 510 13.61 -24.96 3.74
CA PRO A 510 12.62 -24.17 3.01
C PRO A 510 11.44 -23.74 3.91
N GLY A 511 11.26 -22.42 4.05
CA GLY A 511 10.27 -21.81 4.95
C GLY A 511 10.87 -21.11 6.18
N GLY A 512 12.17 -21.29 6.46
CA GLY A 512 12.89 -20.53 7.48
C GLY A 512 12.86 -21.16 8.88
N TRP A 513 13.03 -20.32 9.90
CA TRP A 513 13.28 -20.71 11.29
C TRP A 513 12.07 -21.28 12.07
N GLY A 514 10.89 -21.37 11.47
CA GLY A 514 9.69 -21.91 12.13
C GLY A 514 9.13 -21.00 13.23
N LEU A 515 8.73 -21.60 14.37
CA LEU A 515 8.22 -20.90 15.55
C LEU A 515 9.37 -20.37 16.42
N SER A 516 9.26 -19.16 16.96
CA SER A 516 10.26 -18.63 17.89
C SER A 516 10.12 -19.24 19.28
N GLU A 517 11.24 -19.40 19.99
CA GLU A 517 11.36 -19.87 21.39
C GLU A 517 10.26 -19.28 22.30
N SER A 518 10.19 -17.94 22.40
CA SER A 518 9.18 -17.21 23.18
C SER A 518 7.70 -17.48 22.82
N ARG A 519 7.42 -18.00 21.62
CA ARG A 519 6.08 -18.42 21.18
C ARG A 519 5.82 -19.90 21.44
N GLN A 520 6.88 -20.70 21.45
CA GLN A 520 6.83 -22.09 21.90
C GLN A 520 6.60 -22.15 23.42
N ASP A 521 7.39 -21.43 24.21
CA ASP A 521 7.22 -21.27 25.67
C ASP A 521 5.78 -20.88 26.04
N ALA A 522 5.20 -19.95 25.28
CA ALA A 522 3.84 -19.46 25.51
C ALA A 522 2.75 -20.52 25.28
N LEU A 523 3.01 -21.54 24.45
CA LEU A 523 2.13 -22.68 24.19
C LEU A 523 2.42 -23.87 25.13
N ASP A 524 3.70 -24.16 25.38
CA ASP A 524 4.14 -25.16 26.35
C ASP A 524 3.64 -24.83 27.77
N ALA A 525 3.57 -23.54 28.13
CA ALA A 525 2.98 -23.06 29.38
C ALA A 525 1.44 -23.21 29.49
N ILE A 526 0.75 -23.59 28.42
CA ILE A 526 -0.70 -23.88 28.42
C ILE A 526 -0.93 -25.39 28.43
N ASP A 527 -0.22 -26.13 27.57
CA ASP A 527 -0.28 -27.60 27.49
C ASP A 527 1.05 -28.13 26.94
N PRO A 528 1.97 -28.64 27.78
CA PRO A 528 3.23 -29.24 27.30
C PRO A 528 3.02 -30.43 26.34
N GLY A 529 1.82 -31.00 26.28
CA GLY A 529 1.45 -32.05 25.33
C GLY A 529 0.97 -31.52 23.97
N TRP A 530 0.95 -30.21 23.72
CA TRP A 530 0.29 -29.62 22.55
C TRP A 530 0.90 -30.05 21.22
N CYS A 531 2.23 -30.24 21.13
CA CYS A 531 2.94 -30.63 19.91
C CYS A 531 3.63 -32.01 20.04
N PRO A 532 2.86 -33.12 20.03
CA PRO A 532 3.44 -34.46 20.16
C PRO A 532 4.32 -34.84 18.96
N VAL A 533 5.26 -35.75 19.18
CA VAL A 533 6.09 -36.38 18.12
C VAL A 533 5.32 -37.42 17.29
N TRP A 534 4.22 -37.95 17.83
CA TRP A 534 3.31 -38.88 17.17
C TRP A 534 2.00 -38.20 16.73
N ASP A 535 0.97 -38.99 16.39
CA ASP A 535 -0.32 -38.46 15.94
C ASP A 535 -1.05 -37.63 17.02
N THR A 536 -1.65 -36.53 16.59
CA THR A 536 -2.40 -35.61 17.46
C THR A 536 -3.79 -36.13 17.81
N GLY A 537 -4.36 -37.05 17.03
CA GLY A 537 -5.55 -37.81 17.40
C GLY A 537 -5.26 -38.75 18.56
N TRP A 538 -4.24 -39.61 18.42
CA TRP A 538 -3.78 -40.51 19.49
C TRP A 538 -3.48 -39.76 20.80
N GLN A 539 -2.75 -38.64 20.71
CA GLN A 539 -2.44 -37.81 21.88
C GLN A 539 -3.71 -37.22 22.54
N ARG A 540 -4.73 -36.84 21.75
CA ARG A 540 -6.04 -36.40 22.30
C ARG A 540 -6.72 -37.52 23.06
N TYR A 541 -6.91 -38.69 22.46
CA TYR A 541 -7.56 -39.82 23.15
C TYR A 541 -6.80 -40.22 24.43
N TYR A 542 -5.46 -40.28 24.39
CA TYR A 542 -4.63 -40.54 25.57
C TYR A 542 -4.88 -39.48 26.68
N ARG A 543 -4.90 -38.19 26.33
CA ARG A 543 -5.14 -37.11 27.29
C ARG A 543 -6.57 -37.13 27.87
N LEU A 544 -7.58 -37.39 27.05
CA LEU A 544 -8.97 -37.54 27.50
C LEU A 544 -9.15 -38.76 28.41
N ALA A 545 -8.53 -39.89 28.06
CA ALA A 545 -8.53 -41.10 28.88
C ALA A 545 -7.79 -40.89 30.21
N LYS A 546 -6.66 -40.17 30.21
CA LYS A 546 -5.96 -39.81 31.45
C LYS A 546 -6.79 -38.90 32.34
N ASN A 547 -7.34 -37.81 31.81
CA ASN A 547 -8.17 -36.88 32.58
C ASN A 547 -9.40 -37.61 33.19
N HIS A 548 -10.06 -38.48 32.42
CA HIS A 548 -11.18 -39.28 32.91
C HIS A 548 -10.79 -40.24 34.05
N LEU A 549 -9.56 -40.79 34.06
CA LEU A 549 -9.03 -41.55 35.19
C LEU A 549 -8.66 -40.66 36.38
N ASP A 550 -8.06 -39.49 36.14
CA ASP A 550 -7.70 -38.50 37.17
C ASP A 550 -8.95 -38.00 37.92
N ASP A 551 -10.07 -37.82 37.21
CA ASP A 551 -11.40 -37.47 37.72
C ASP A 551 -12.10 -38.64 38.45
N GLY A 552 -11.45 -39.81 38.56
CA GLY A 552 -11.96 -40.99 39.26
C GLY A 552 -12.89 -41.89 38.43
N GLY A 553 -12.99 -41.66 37.13
CA GLY A 553 -13.69 -42.55 36.19
C GLY A 553 -12.91 -43.84 35.90
N THR A 554 -13.54 -44.75 35.15
CA THR A 554 -12.91 -46.02 34.71
C THR A 554 -12.98 -46.17 33.19
N LEU A 555 -11.97 -46.81 32.60
CA LEU A 555 -11.92 -47.11 31.17
C LEU A 555 -12.52 -48.51 30.87
N PRO A 556 -13.30 -48.68 29.79
CA PRO A 556 -13.88 -49.97 29.43
C PRO A 556 -12.85 -50.85 28.72
N HIS A 557 -12.25 -51.78 29.46
CA HIS A 557 -11.22 -52.69 28.93
C HIS A 557 -11.82 -53.81 28.05
N SER A 558 -13.09 -54.16 28.28
CA SER A 558 -13.84 -55.19 27.56
C SER A 558 -14.78 -54.58 26.52
N GLY A 559 -14.85 -55.19 25.33
CA GLY A 559 -15.36 -54.60 24.08
C GLY A 559 -16.88 -54.36 23.94
N SER A 560 -17.55 -53.83 24.96
CA SER A 560 -18.96 -53.39 24.89
C SER A 560 -19.25 -52.07 25.60
N GLY A 561 -18.28 -51.48 26.31
CA GLY A 561 -18.45 -50.18 26.96
C GLY A 561 -18.23 -49.02 26.00
N VAL A 562 -19.30 -48.30 25.65
CA VAL A 562 -19.23 -47.00 24.96
C VAL A 562 -18.93 -45.92 25.99
N LEU A 563 -17.78 -45.25 25.86
CA LEU A 563 -17.37 -44.15 26.75
C LEU A 563 -17.04 -42.92 25.88
N VAL A 564 -17.99 -42.00 25.75
CA VAL A 564 -17.80 -40.79 24.94
C VAL A 564 -17.43 -39.60 25.83
N VAL A 565 -16.25 -39.03 25.61
CA VAL A 565 -15.72 -37.86 26.32
C VAL A 565 -15.37 -36.78 25.29
N GLN A 566 -15.88 -35.56 25.46
CA GLN A 566 -15.75 -34.47 24.46
C GLN A 566 -16.15 -34.85 23.02
N GLY A 567 -17.06 -35.82 22.86
CA GLY A 567 -17.51 -36.33 21.56
C GLY A 567 -16.64 -37.45 20.96
N GLU A 568 -15.56 -37.85 21.64
CA GLU A 568 -14.64 -38.91 21.22
C GLU A 568 -14.94 -40.22 21.98
N ASP A 569 -15.12 -41.34 21.26
CA ASP A 569 -15.35 -42.67 21.88
C ASP A 569 -14.02 -43.28 22.37
N LEU A 570 -13.75 -43.08 23.66
CA LEU A 570 -12.59 -43.64 24.34
C LEU A 570 -12.65 -45.16 24.42
N GLY A 571 -13.85 -45.76 24.46
CA GLY A 571 -14.00 -47.22 24.55
C GLY A 571 -13.61 -47.92 23.26
N ALA A 572 -14.07 -47.39 22.13
CA ALA A 572 -13.60 -47.81 20.81
C ALA A 572 -12.09 -47.59 20.63
N TRP A 573 -11.55 -46.47 21.12
CA TRP A 573 -10.12 -46.18 21.06
C TRP A 573 -9.26 -47.13 21.90
N VAL A 574 -9.64 -47.39 23.16
CA VAL A 574 -8.95 -48.35 24.06
C VAL A 574 -8.91 -49.72 23.40
N GLN A 575 -10.05 -50.22 22.91
CA GLN A 575 -10.12 -51.51 22.21
C GLN A 575 -9.18 -51.56 21.00
N ALA A 576 -9.13 -50.49 20.20
CA ALA A 576 -8.23 -50.37 19.07
C ALA A 576 -6.74 -50.33 19.47
N GLN A 577 -6.40 -49.81 20.65
CA GLN A 577 -5.03 -49.86 21.17
C GLN A 577 -4.67 -51.29 21.60
N ARG A 578 -5.55 -51.96 22.36
CA ARG A 578 -5.35 -53.34 22.83
C ARG A 578 -5.17 -54.32 21.65
N LEU A 579 -5.98 -54.19 20.59
CA LEU A 579 -5.86 -55.00 19.37
C LEU A 579 -4.70 -54.58 18.43
N GLY A 580 -4.19 -53.36 18.58
CA GLY A 580 -3.17 -52.74 17.73
C GLY A 580 -1.81 -52.57 18.39
N TRP A 581 -1.58 -53.24 19.51
CA TRP A 581 -0.39 -53.09 20.37
C TRP A 581 0.93 -53.28 19.61
N ASP A 582 0.92 -54.13 18.57
CA ASP A 582 2.03 -54.42 17.65
C ASP A 582 2.49 -53.23 16.79
N LYS A 583 1.71 -52.13 16.77
CA LYS A 583 1.97 -50.92 15.96
C LYS A 583 2.36 -49.70 16.80
N LEU A 584 2.31 -49.81 18.12
CA LEU A 584 2.59 -48.72 19.04
C LEU A 584 4.09 -48.61 19.30
N GLY A 585 4.62 -47.38 19.36
CA GLY A 585 6.01 -47.16 19.78
C GLY A 585 6.22 -47.54 21.25
N PRO A 586 7.44 -47.90 21.69
CA PRO A 586 7.68 -48.33 23.08
C PRO A 586 7.23 -47.32 24.15
N ALA A 587 7.38 -46.02 23.87
CA ALA A 587 6.88 -44.96 24.75
C ALA A 587 5.34 -44.89 24.80
N GLN A 588 4.64 -45.23 23.71
CA GLN A 588 3.17 -45.30 23.72
C GLN A 588 2.69 -46.53 24.49
N GLN A 589 3.31 -47.70 24.29
CA GLN A 589 3.03 -48.92 25.06
C GLN A 589 3.21 -48.66 26.56
N TRP A 590 4.34 -48.05 26.96
CA TRP A 590 4.60 -47.67 28.35
C TRP A 590 3.57 -46.69 28.91
N LEU A 591 3.15 -45.67 28.15
CA LEU A 591 2.10 -44.74 28.58
C LEU A 591 0.73 -45.42 28.78
N LEU A 592 0.36 -46.35 27.90
CA LEU A 592 -0.89 -47.10 28.02
C LEU A 592 -0.87 -48.04 29.24
N GLU A 593 0.19 -48.82 29.39
CA GLU A 593 0.37 -49.79 30.47
C GLU A 593 0.54 -49.10 31.84
N SER A 594 1.53 -48.21 31.96
CA SER A 594 1.96 -47.63 33.24
C SER A 594 1.16 -46.40 33.69
N VAL A 595 0.38 -45.74 32.81
CA VAL A 595 -0.42 -44.55 33.17
C VAL A 595 -1.92 -44.77 33.00
N LEU A 596 -2.37 -45.55 32.01
CA LEU A 596 -3.81 -45.83 31.79
C LEU A 596 -4.27 -47.22 32.24
N GLY A 597 -3.35 -48.13 32.61
CA GLY A 597 -3.68 -49.52 32.97
C GLY A 597 -4.13 -50.39 31.79
N ILE A 598 -3.88 -49.96 30.55
CA ILE A 598 -4.34 -50.63 29.34
C ILE A 598 -3.29 -51.64 28.89
N GLU A 599 -3.61 -52.93 28.96
CA GLU A 599 -2.75 -54.04 28.55
C GLU A 599 -3.07 -54.53 27.12
N GLU A 600 -2.11 -55.23 26.48
CA GLU A 600 -2.30 -55.88 25.18
C GLU A 600 -3.54 -56.81 25.16
N ALA A 601 -4.22 -56.95 24.02
CA ALA A 601 -5.32 -57.90 23.88
C ALA A 601 -4.85 -59.35 23.98
N SER A 602 -5.47 -60.13 24.86
CA SER A 602 -5.23 -61.57 24.99
C SER A 602 -5.57 -62.32 23.68
N GLN A 603 -5.16 -63.59 23.56
CA GLN A 603 -5.39 -64.34 22.32
C GLN A 603 -6.89 -64.54 22.01
N ASP A 604 -7.71 -64.70 23.05
CA ASP A 604 -9.16 -64.92 22.92
C ASP A 604 -9.94 -63.63 22.59
N GLU A 605 -9.38 -62.46 22.93
CA GLU A 605 -9.96 -61.15 22.59
C GLU A 605 -9.65 -60.71 21.14
N ARG A 606 -8.68 -61.35 20.48
CA ARG A 606 -8.29 -60.99 19.11
C ARG A 606 -9.30 -61.56 18.11
N PRO A 607 -9.90 -60.73 17.23
CA PRO A 607 -10.81 -61.23 16.21
C PRO A 607 -10.08 -62.21 15.28
N VAL A 608 -10.61 -63.43 15.18
CA VAL A 608 -10.00 -64.56 14.46
C VAL A 608 -9.63 -64.15 13.03
N ARG A 609 -8.32 -64.00 12.75
CA ARG A 609 -7.81 -63.55 11.45
C ARG A 609 -7.93 -64.65 10.39
N ARG A 610 -9.16 -64.88 9.92
CA ARG A 610 -9.50 -65.69 8.74
C ARG A 610 -8.60 -65.30 7.55
N THR A 611 -7.79 -66.25 7.07
CA THR A 611 -6.77 -65.98 6.03
C THR A 611 -7.39 -65.71 4.66
N GLN A 612 -6.57 -65.28 3.69
CA GLN A 612 -7.02 -65.14 2.30
C GLN A 612 -7.26 -66.49 1.60
N ASP A 613 -6.79 -67.60 2.18
CA ASP A 613 -7.09 -68.94 1.73
C ASP A 613 -8.37 -69.48 2.40
N ASP A 614 -8.61 -69.25 3.69
CA ASP A 614 -9.92 -69.50 4.33
C ASP A 614 -11.05 -68.65 3.71
N LYS A 615 -10.70 -67.50 3.12
CA LYS A 615 -11.62 -66.70 2.29
C LYS A 615 -11.78 -67.26 0.88
N TRP A 616 -10.74 -67.84 0.28
CA TRP A 616 -10.86 -68.52 -1.01
C TRP A 616 -11.72 -69.79 -0.89
N THR A 617 -11.36 -70.70 0.01
CA THR A 617 -11.98 -72.02 0.20
C THR A 617 -13.49 -71.91 0.38
N LEU A 618 -14.01 -71.10 1.31
CA LEU A 618 -15.46 -70.97 1.51
C LEU A 618 -16.20 -70.48 0.25
N ASN A 619 -15.62 -69.53 -0.48
CA ASN A 619 -16.25 -69.02 -1.70
C ASN A 619 -16.17 -70.04 -2.85
N LEU A 620 -15.11 -70.85 -2.90
CA LEU A 620 -15.00 -71.99 -3.80
C LEU A 620 -16.00 -73.09 -3.44
N THR A 621 -16.19 -73.42 -2.16
CA THR A 621 -17.24 -74.34 -1.67
C THR A 621 -18.63 -73.83 -2.06
N ALA A 622 -18.91 -72.53 -1.88
CA ALA A 622 -20.16 -71.94 -2.36
C ALA A 622 -20.32 -72.05 -3.89
N ALA A 623 -19.25 -71.83 -4.67
CA ALA A 623 -19.26 -72.02 -6.12
C ALA A 623 -19.52 -73.49 -6.50
N GLN A 624 -18.88 -74.44 -5.82
CA GLN A 624 -19.07 -75.89 -6.01
C GLN A 624 -20.51 -76.30 -5.71
N ARG A 625 -21.10 -75.81 -4.60
CA ARG A 625 -22.51 -76.09 -4.24
C ARG A 625 -23.50 -75.54 -5.27
N PHE A 626 -23.32 -74.30 -5.72
CA PHE A 626 -24.13 -73.71 -6.78
C PHE A 626 -23.96 -74.49 -8.09
N HIS A 627 -22.73 -74.83 -8.47
CA HIS A 627 -22.44 -75.60 -9.68
C HIS A 627 -23.06 -77.01 -9.65
N ALA A 628 -22.98 -77.71 -8.51
CA ALA A 628 -23.56 -79.04 -8.33
C ALA A 628 -25.10 -79.06 -8.40
N ARG A 629 -25.76 -77.93 -8.12
CA ARG A 629 -27.22 -77.78 -8.20
C ARG A 629 -27.71 -77.27 -9.56
N GLU A 630 -27.05 -76.26 -10.11
CA GLU A 630 -27.51 -75.53 -11.31
C GLU A 630 -26.76 -75.93 -12.59
N GLY A 631 -25.68 -76.71 -12.50
CA GLY A 631 -24.85 -77.14 -13.64
C GLY A 631 -24.03 -76.02 -14.30
N HIS A 632 -23.91 -74.84 -13.68
CA HIS A 632 -23.17 -73.70 -14.23
C HIS A 632 -22.80 -72.64 -13.17
N LEU A 633 -21.80 -71.78 -13.45
CA LEU A 633 -21.48 -70.59 -12.64
C LEU A 633 -22.08 -69.26 -13.18
N GLN A 634 -23.31 -69.30 -13.71
CA GLN A 634 -24.06 -68.11 -14.15
C GLN A 634 -24.85 -67.46 -12.99
N VAL A 635 -24.13 -67.14 -11.91
CA VAL A 635 -24.71 -66.63 -10.66
C VAL A 635 -25.14 -65.15 -10.78
N PRO A 636 -26.40 -64.78 -10.45
CA PRO A 636 -26.84 -63.38 -10.41
C PRO A 636 -26.03 -62.54 -9.41
N ARG A 637 -25.69 -61.28 -9.73
CA ARG A 637 -24.77 -60.44 -8.93
C ARG A 637 -25.17 -60.20 -7.46
N LYS A 638 -26.47 -60.34 -7.11
CA LYS A 638 -26.99 -60.22 -5.75
C LYS A 638 -27.23 -61.57 -5.05
N HIS A 639 -26.95 -62.70 -5.70
CA HIS A 639 -27.18 -64.04 -5.15
C HIS A 639 -26.24 -64.32 -3.97
N THR A 640 -26.83 -64.88 -2.93
CA THR A 640 -26.15 -65.39 -1.74
C THR A 640 -26.40 -66.88 -1.66
N GLU A 641 -25.32 -67.66 -1.58
CA GLU A 641 -25.34 -69.12 -1.50
C GLU A 641 -25.09 -69.55 -0.05
N LEU A 642 -25.85 -70.52 0.45
CA LEU A 642 -25.75 -70.99 1.83
C LEU A 642 -24.84 -72.21 1.92
N VAL A 643 -23.75 -72.09 2.68
CA VAL A 643 -22.79 -73.19 2.92
C VAL A 643 -23.05 -73.79 4.31
N PRO A 644 -23.37 -75.08 4.45
CA PRO A 644 -23.53 -75.75 5.75
C PRO A 644 -22.29 -75.60 6.63
N LEU A 645 -22.48 -75.55 7.95
CA LEU A 645 -21.40 -75.31 8.91
C LEU A 645 -20.29 -76.38 8.82
N GLU A 646 -20.67 -77.62 8.52
CA GLU A 646 -19.77 -78.76 8.30
C GLU A 646 -18.86 -78.58 7.07
N GLU A 647 -19.35 -77.93 6.01
CA GLU A 647 -18.62 -77.67 4.76
C GLU A 647 -17.85 -76.34 4.79
N ALA A 648 -18.26 -75.39 5.63
CA ALA A 648 -17.73 -74.03 5.66
C ALA A 648 -16.32 -73.92 6.28
N GLY A 649 -15.92 -74.90 7.10
CA GLY A 649 -14.56 -75.06 7.65
C GLY A 649 -14.04 -73.82 8.40
N ARG A 650 -12.72 -73.61 8.39
CA ARG A 650 -12.08 -72.40 8.96
C ARG A 650 -12.40 -71.10 8.22
N GLY A 651 -13.22 -71.17 7.15
CA GLY A 651 -13.86 -70.01 6.56
C GLY A 651 -15.02 -69.45 7.40
N ALA A 652 -15.65 -70.24 8.27
CA ALA A 652 -16.81 -69.80 9.05
C ALA A 652 -16.41 -69.07 10.34
N LEU A 653 -16.44 -67.73 10.34
CA LEU A 653 -16.46 -66.97 11.60
C LEU A 653 -17.77 -67.25 12.34
N GLU A 654 -17.74 -67.29 13.68
CA GLU A 654 -18.90 -67.73 14.47
C GLU A 654 -20.07 -66.74 14.37
N ALA A 655 -19.77 -65.43 14.24
CA ALA A 655 -20.74 -64.38 13.97
C ALA A 655 -21.27 -64.34 12.52
N GLU A 656 -20.75 -65.19 11.61
CA GLU A 656 -21.24 -65.36 10.23
C GLU A 656 -22.14 -66.62 10.10
N ARG A 657 -22.59 -67.22 11.21
CA ARG A 657 -23.38 -68.47 11.23
C ARG A 657 -24.85 -68.21 11.53
N ASP A 658 -25.71 -68.43 10.53
CA ASP A 658 -27.14 -68.64 10.75
C ASP A 658 -27.41 -70.09 11.17
N ALA A 659 -28.58 -70.37 11.75
CA ALA A 659 -29.01 -71.71 12.17
C ALA A 659 -29.10 -72.75 11.03
N ALA A 660 -28.92 -72.34 9.78
CA ALA A 660 -28.92 -73.19 8.59
C ALA A 660 -27.58 -73.19 7.81
N GLY A 661 -26.57 -72.39 8.21
CA GLY A 661 -25.28 -72.30 7.52
C GLY A 661 -24.68 -70.90 7.50
N VAL A 662 -23.63 -70.72 6.68
CA VAL A 662 -22.96 -69.43 6.44
C VAL A 662 -23.42 -68.84 5.10
N PRO A 663 -23.99 -67.61 5.07
CA PRO A 663 -24.41 -66.95 3.84
C PRO A 663 -23.21 -66.33 3.09
N VAL A 664 -22.95 -66.81 1.88
CA VAL A 664 -21.81 -66.38 1.04
C VAL A 664 -22.32 -65.58 -0.17
N ALA A 665 -21.86 -64.34 -0.34
CA ALA A 665 -22.24 -63.44 -1.45
C ALA A 665 -21.62 -63.83 -2.81
N LEU A 666 -21.86 -65.07 -3.24
CA LEU A 666 -21.24 -65.75 -4.38
C LEU A 666 -21.33 -64.94 -5.69
N GLY A 667 -22.48 -64.31 -5.96
CA GLY A 667 -22.67 -63.49 -7.16
C GLY A 667 -21.80 -62.22 -7.19
N MET A 668 -21.47 -61.68 -6.02
CA MET A 668 -20.54 -60.56 -5.89
C MET A 668 -19.09 -61.04 -6.03
N TRP A 669 -18.76 -62.19 -5.44
CA TRP A 669 -17.42 -62.79 -5.50
C TRP A 669 -17.03 -63.17 -6.94
N LEU A 670 -17.84 -63.96 -7.64
CA LEU A 670 -17.56 -64.38 -9.03
C LEU A 670 -17.39 -63.17 -9.97
N ALA A 671 -18.17 -62.10 -9.79
CA ALA A 671 -18.04 -60.88 -10.57
C ALA A 671 -16.73 -60.12 -10.30
N ASN A 672 -16.19 -60.20 -9.08
CA ASN A 672 -14.89 -59.63 -8.71
C ASN A 672 -13.70 -60.52 -9.15
N VAL A 673 -13.90 -61.84 -9.15
CA VAL A 673 -12.94 -62.85 -9.62
C VAL A 673 -12.73 -62.74 -11.12
N ARG A 674 -13.80 -62.70 -11.93
CA ARG A 674 -13.74 -62.46 -13.38
C ARG A 674 -12.96 -61.19 -13.74
N ARG A 675 -13.26 -60.07 -13.06
CA ARG A 675 -12.56 -58.78 -13.22
C ARG A 675 -11.06 -58.83 -12.88
N ARG A 676 -10.59 -59.87 -12.19
CA ARG A 676 -9.20 -60.02 -11.71
C ARG A 676 -8.57 -61.35 -12.18
N ALA A 677 -9.07 -61.91 -13.29
CA ALA A 677 -8.60 -63.17 -13.86
C ALA A 677 -7.11 -63.16 -14.24
N ASP A 678 -6.55 -61.96 -14.47
CA ASP A 678 -5.14 -61.66 -14.71
C ASP A 678 -4.26 -61.76 -13.45
N LYS A 679 -4.86 -61.79 -12.25
CA LYS A 679 -4.17 -61.74 -10.94
C LYS A 679 -4.44 -62.97 -10.06
N LEU A 680 -5.04 -64.01 -10.63
CA LEU A 680 -5.20 -65.29 -9.96
C LEU A 680 -3.93 -66.13 -10.10
N THR A 681 -3.59 -66.91 -9.07
CA THR A 681 -2.55 -67.94 -9.19
C THR A 681 -3.03 -69.06 -10.10
N ALA A 682 -2.10 -69.79 -10.73
CA ALA A 682 -2.44 -70.88 -11.65
C ALA A 682 -3.41 -71.90 -11.03
N GLN A 683 -3.16 -72.32 -9.79
CA GLN A 683 -4.06 -73.21 -9.04
C GLN A 683 -5.47 -72.62 -8.90
N ARG A 684 -5.59 -71.38 -8.40
CA ARG A 684 -6.88 -70.70 -8.21
C ARG A 684 -7.65 -70.44 -9.50
N ARG A 685 -6.96 -70.45 -10.64
CA ARG A 685 -7.59 -70.42 -11.96
C ARG A 685 -8.14 -71.80 -12.33
N THR A 686 -7.31 -72.84 -12.23
CA THR A 686 -7.70 -74.25 -12.43
C THR A 686 -8.88 -74.67 -11.56
N ASP A 687 -8.91 -74.27 -10.28
CA ASP A 687 -10.01 -74.54 -9.33
C ASP A 687 -11.39 -74.08 -9.86
N LEU A 688 -11.42 -73.05 -10.71
CA LEU A 688 -12.63 -72.45 -11.27
C LEU A 688 -12.87 -72.85 -12.74
N ASP A 689 -11.81 -73.11 -13.49
CA ASP A 689 -11.89 -73.74 -14.81
C ASP A 689 -12.52 -75.15 -14.69
N GLN A 690 -12.27 -75.87 -13.58
CA GLN A 690 -12.94 -77.14 -13.22
C GLN A 690 -14.44 -77.00 -12.89
N LEU A 691 -14.98 -75.77 -12.80
CA LEU A 691 -16.40 -75.47 -12.56
C LEU A 691 -17.02 -74.71 -13.75
N ASP A 692 -16.47 -74.92 -14.95
CA ASP A 692 -16.88 -74.32 -16.22
C ASP A 692 -17.09 -72.78 -16.13
N ILE A 693 -16.19 -72.10 -15.40
CA ILE A 693 -16.28 -70.65 -15.28
C ILE A 693 -16.06 -69.97 -16.65
N ARG A 694 -17.06 -69.20 -17.08
CA ARG A 694 -16.86 -68.21 -18.15
C ARG A 694 -16.17 -66.99 -17.55
N TRP A 695 -14.97 -66.67 -18.02
CA TRP A 695 -14.14 -65.54 -17.59
C TRP A 695 -14.71 -64.20 -18.06
#